data_AF-A0A255SWU7-F1
#
_entry.id   AF-A0A255SWU7-F1
#
_cell.length_a   1.000
_cell.length_b   1.000
_cell.length_c   1.000
_cell.angle_alpha   90.00
_cell.angle_beta   90.00
_cell.angle_gamma   90.00
#
_symmetry.space_group_name_H-M   'P 1'
#
loop_
_entity.id
_entity.type
_entity.pdbx_description
1 polymer ?
#
loop_
_entity_poly.entity_id
_entity_poly.type
_entity_poly.pdbx_seq_one_letter_code
_entity_poly.pdbx_strand_id
1 'polypeptide(L)'
;MNKKITQFKWLITMLLLVTAMTMPKMAWAEITTTPPSSGDGTSANPYQIGTAAELYWFAGLVNGTLEGETQNTSANAVLTKNITVNNEVLISDVTLNNNGSGFETWTPIGNNQNPYAGTFDGQGHTISGLYFNDSSKNYVGLFGYSCFGTIKNVGVVDSYFNGADFIGGVCGKDDNGTIMNCYNTGTISGNYYVGGVCGENKTTLNDEFGNITATISNCYNTGAINGSWYVGGVCGMNHAEIEDEAATATISNCYNTGAINGSWYVGGVCGQNKATLNGEFGEITATITNCFNTGPVNARGANGGGVCGINEAINKATSSEGPIVVTAIIENCIYCSDTCKGMWGLNGDSAVSENVDGKTASQFKSGEVAWLLNGRKSESTEESPLVWYQNLSAEGGDIHPVLTKTNSNTVYQVKLYCGGGTVDAGKTYANNNEAVTKEHNMPETASFNSVKKIYEKLCQTKGCGKTVYYANAAGTIEATPNAEETEFTVANYPLQDAKTYDNQAVFTATDFTYTRTFSNTNWTTWYVPFELKLTPEICSKFAFSRINNVHQYDTNDDGNADKTVVESFRQTEGVTLKANYPYLVKPVSESDLNMVLNLSNVQPALAEAKSIDCQSVDYKYMFTGTYDEMDESGATLYDPYTLYTDGTWQHYHSLEPMRHYLTISSRNATTSTTAFMRSILLSVIGDENATGIVKIYDEERRAKETYDLGGRRIPAGSQRNGFYIENGKVIYKK
;
A
#
# COMPACT_ATOMS: atom_id res chain seq x y z
N MET A 1 -3.77 11.72 -76.16
CA MET A 1 -3.01 12.75 -76.89
C MET A 1 -1.93 13.29 -75.96
N ASN A 2 -0.66 12.98 -76.27
CA ASN A 2 0.60 13.61 -75.83
C ASN A 2 0.81 13.92 -74.33
N LYS A 3 1.66 13.14 -73.64
CA LYS A 3 3.14 13.34 -73.43
C LYS A 3 3.33 13.71 -71.94
N LYS A 4 4.25 13.18 -71.12
CA LYS A 4 5.53 12.48 -71.27
C LYS A 4 5.84 11.78 -69.92
N ILE A 5 6.29 10.52 -69.88
CA ILE A 5 7.73 10.10 -69.72
C ILE A 5 8.30 10.66 -68.39
N THR A 6 8.63 9.88 -67.35
CA THR A 6 9.74 8.91 -67.32
C THR A 6 9.66 8.01 -66.07
N GLN A 7 9.30 6.73 -66.19
CA GLN A 7 9.68 5.65 -65.26
C GLN A 7 9.48 4.33 -66.01
N PHE A 8 10.55 3.78 -66.59
CA PHE A 8 10.78 2.34 -66.80
C PHE A 8 12.00 2.15 -67.72
N LYS A 9 13.05 1.59 -67.15
CA LYS A 9 14.26 1.06 -67.79
C LYS A 9 14.81 0.08 -66.75
N TRP A 10 14.92 -1.24 -66.90
CA TRP A 10 14.80 -2.19 -68.01
C TRP A 10 14.56 -3.58 -67.36
N LEU A 11 13.75 -4.44 -68.00
CA LEU A 11 13.68 -5.87 -67.71
C LEU A 11 14.57 -6.62 -68.71
N ILE A 12 15.54 -7.38 -68.19
CA ILE A 12 16.00 -8.71 -68.64
C ILE A 12 16.21 -8.96 -70.15
N THR A 13 17.46 -9.14 -70.58
CA THR A 13 17.88 -10.33 -71.37
C THR A 13 19.40 -10.53 -71.42
N MET A 14 19.80 -11.78 -71.17
CA MET A 14 21.05 -12.50 -71.48
C MET A 14 22.34 -12.18 -70.69
N LEU A 15 22.83 -13.05 -69.79
CA LEU A 15 23.35 -14.44 -69.91
C LEU A 15 24.89 -14.46 -70.08
N LEU A 16 25.56 -15.11 -69.11
CA LEU A 16 26.93 -15.65 -69.11
C LEU A 16 28.13 -14.68 -69.05
N LEU A 17 28.62 -14.43 -67.82
CA LEU A 17 30.02 -14.68 -67.47
C LEU A 17 30.16 -14.80 -65.95
N VAL A 18 30.33 -16.05 -65.50
CA VAL A 18 30.86 -16.40 -64.19
C VAL A 18 32.33 -15.97 -64.19
N THR A 19 32.62 -14.81 -63.63
CA THR A 19 33.94 -14.53 -63.07
C THR A 19 33.71 -14.30 -61.58
N ALA A 20 34.33 -15.16 -60.78
CA ALA A 20 34.38 -15.07 -59.34
C ALA A 20 34.84 -13.67 -58.90
N MET A 21 33.89 -12.77 -58.68
CA MET A 21 34.07 -11.76 -57.65
C MET A 21 33.72 -12.49 -56.37
N THR A 22 34.74 -13.09 -55.76
CA THR A 22 34.77 -13.25 -54.31
C THR A 22 34.35 -11.90 -53.73
N MET A 23 33.06 -11.76 -53.39
CA MET A 23 32.68 -10.74 -52.44
C MET A 23 33.62 -10.97 -51.27
N PRO A 24 34.39 -9.98 -50.82
CA PRO A 24 35.10 -10.16 -49.57
C PRO A 24 34.01 -10.57 -48.59
N LYS A 25 34.14 -11.76 -47.98
CA LYS A 25 33.59 -11.97 -46.64
C LYS A 25 33.85 -10.64 -45.94
N MET A 26 32.81 -9.97 -45.44
CA MET A 26 33.03 -8.97 -44.42
C MET A 26 33.76 -9.72 -43.33
N ALA A 27 35.09 -9.60 -43.35
CA ALA A 27 35.95 -10.02 -42.28
C ALA A 27 35.62 -9.03 -41.19
N TRP A 28 34.68 -9.43 -40.33
CA TRP A 28 34.59 -8.89 -38.99
C TRP A 28 36.01 -8.97 -38.43
N ALA A 29 36.54 -7.84 -37.98
CA ALA A 29 37.89 -7.77 -37.50
C ALA A 29 37.96 -8.54 -36.19
N GLU A 30 38.26 -9.84 -36.26
CA GLU A 30 38.55 -10.66 -35.09
C GLU A 30 39.54 -9.89 -34.20
N ILE A 31 39.26 -9.82 -32.90
CA ILE A 31 40.14 -9.19 -31.93
C ILE A 31 41.52 -9.83 -32.07
N THR A 32 42.48 -9.08 -32.60
CA THR A 32 43.87 -9.53 -32.65
C THR A 32 44.43 -9.43 -31.25
N THR A 33 44.69 -10.58 -30.62
CA THR A 33 45.18 -10.64 -29.25
C THR A 33 46.58 -10.04 -29.14
N THR A 34 46.87 -9.34 -28.04
CA THR A 34 48.17 -8.71 -27.80
C THR A 34 48.61 -8.94 -26.36
N PRO A 35 49.85 -9.38 -26.09
CA PRO A 35 50.35 -9.49 -24.73
C PRO A 35 50.36 -8.13 -24.02
N PRO A 36 50.05 -8.08 -22.71
CA PRO A 36 50.23 -6.90 -21.88
C PRO A 36 51.65 -6.33 -21.98
N SER A 37 51.78 -5.01 -22.01
CA SER A 37 53.10 -4.35 -22.04
C SER A 37 53.87 -4.40 -20.71
N SER A 38 53.24 -4.86 -19.63
CA SER A 38 53.80 -4.90 -18.28
C SER A 38 53.26 -6.08 -17.48
N GLY A 39 54.07 -6.59 -16.56
CA GLY A 39 53.83 -7.81 -15.79
C GLY A 39 54.40 -9.07 -16.45
N ASP A 40 54.75 -10.05 -15.63
CA ASP A 40 55.22 -11.38 -16.04
C ASP A 40 54.27 -12.51 -15.57
N GLY A 41 53.15 -12.15 -14.95
CA GLY A 41 52.15 -13.09 -14.46
C GLY A 41 52.47 -13.71 -13.11
N THR A 42 53.57 -13.32 -12.46
CA THR A 42 53.84 -13.71 -11.07
C THR A 42 52.99 -12.90 -10.09
N SER A 43 52.84 -13.38 -8.85
CA SER A 43 52.12 -12.64 -7.81
C SER A 43 52.79 -11.30 -7.45
N ALA A 44 54.12 -11.21 -7.60
CA ALA A 44 54.89 -9.98 -7.37
C ALA A 44 54.78 -8.98 -8.53
N ASN A 45 54.50 -9.47 -9.74
CA ASN A 45 54.46 -8.67 -10.96
C ASN A 45 53.35 -9.18 -11.91
N PRO A 46 52.07 -9.04 -11.53
CA PRO A 46 50.95 -9.55 -12.31
C PRO A 46 50.83 -8.83 -13.65
N TYR A 47 50.27 -9.52 -14.65
CA TYR A 47 49.97 -8.93 -15.95
C TYR A 47 49.00 -7.76 -15.81
N GLN A 48 49.32 -6.62 -16.44
CA GLN A 48 48.50 -5.42 -16.40
C GLN A 48 47.58 -5.34 -17.62
N ILE A 49 46.29 -5.65 -17.45
CA ILE A 49 45.32 -5.70 -18.54
C ILE A 49 44.57 -4.36 -18.59
N GLY A 50 44.64 -3.65 -19.72
CA GLY A 50 43.99 -2.36 -19.93
C GLY A 50 43.11 -2.29 -21.18
N THR A 51 43.10 -3.34 -22.00
CA THR A 51 42.38 -3.37 -23.29
C THR A 51 41.70 -4.72 -23.53
N ALA A 52 40.74 -4.76 -24.45
CA ALA A 52 40.10 -6.01 -24.86
C ALA A 52 41.11 -6.99 -25.49
N ALA A 53 42.06 -6.52 -26.30
CA ALA A 53 43.07 -7.39 -26.94
C ALA A 53 43.97 -8.09 -25.91
N GLU A 54 44.36 -7.40 -24.84
CA GLU A 54 45.12 -7.98 -23.70
C GLU A 54 44.27 -8.96 -22.89
N LEU A 55 42.98 -8.69 -22.73
CA LEU A 55 42.06 -9.58 -22.02
C LEU A 55 41.89 -10.91 -22.78
N TYR A 56 41.69 -10.86 -24.11
CA TYR A 56 41.62 -12.06 -24.95
C TYR A 56 42.96 -12.79 -25.02
N TRP A 57 44.09 -12.06 -25.01
CA TRP A 57 45.41 -12.68 -24.88
C TRP A 57 45.53 -13.45 -23.57
N PHE A 58 45.12 -12.85 -22.44
CA PHE A 58 45.19 -13.51 -21.15
C PHE A 58 44.31 -14.78 -21.10
N ALA A 59 43.10 -14.72 -21.67
CA ALA A 59 42.26 -15.90 -21.84
C ALA A 59 42.97 -16.98 -22.67
N GLY A 60 43.64 -16.61 -23.76
CA GLY A 60 44.42 -17.53 -24.59
C GLY A 60 45.63 -18.14 -23.89
N LEU A 61 46.33 -17.36 -23.05
CA LEU A 61 47.47 -17.83 -22.25
C LEU A 61 47.03 -18.91 -21.26
N VAL A 62 45.94 -18.67 -20.54
CA VAL A 62 45.37 -19.64 -19.60
C VAL A 62 44.85 -20.87 -20.35
N ASN A 63 44.13 -20.66 -21.45
CA ASN A 63 43.51 -21.73 -22.22
C ASN A 63 44.50 -22.52 -23.09
N GLY A 64 45.73 -22.06 -23.26
CA GLY A 64 46.76 -22.72 -24.08
C GLY A 64 46.49 -22.61 -25.59
N THR A 65 45.83 -21.54 -26.03
CA THR A 65 45.44 -21.35 -27.44
C THR A 65 46.34 -20.39 -28.21
N LEU A 66 47.31 -19.76 -27.55
CA LEU A 66 48.26 -18.84 -28.16
C LEU A 66 49.41 -19.59 -28.84
N GLU A 67 49.73 -19.22 -30.07
CA GLU A 67 50.90 -19.75 -30.78
C GLU A 67 52.18 -19.13 -30.22
N GLY A 68 53.18 -19.96 -29.89
CA GLY A 68 54.50 -19.50 -29.42
C GLY A 68 54.59 -19.12 -27.94
N GLU A 69 53.46 -19.09 -27.21
CA GLU A 69 53.42 -18.81 -25.78
C GLU A 69 53.26 -20.11 -24.98
N THR A 70 53.98 -20.21 -23.85
CA THR A 70 53.77 -21.34 -22.94
C THR A 70 52.52 -21.08 -22.11
N GLN A 71 51.59 -22.02 -22.14
CA GLN A 71 50.39 -21.97 -21.32
C GLN A 71 50.72 -21.74 -19.84
N ASN A 72 49.90 -20.93 -19.17
CA ASN A 72 50.03 -20.69 -17.74
C ASN A 72 48.66 -20.51 -17.08
N THR A 73 48.17 -21.55 -16.40
CA THR A 73 46.89 -21.52 -15.65
C THR A 73 46.99 -20.74 -14.34
N SER A 74 48.19 -20.59 -13.78
CA SER A 74 48.44 -19.88 -12.51
C SER A 74 48.84 -18.42 -12.71
N ALA A 75 48.70 -17.88 -13.94
CA ALA A 75 49.07 -16.51 -14.25
C ALA A 75 48.21 -15.50 -13.45
N ASN A 76 48.86 -14.51 -12.86
CA ASN A 76 48.21 -13.44 -12.11
C ASN A 76 48.00 -12.22 -13.00
N ALA A 77 46.86 -11.55 -12.84
CA ALA A 77 46.54 -10.35 -13.61
C ALA A 77 45.80 -9.31 -12.77
N VAL A 78 45.98 -8.04 -13.14
CA VAL A 78 45.24 -6.90 -12.61
C VAL A 78 44.63 -6.09 -13.74
N LEU A 79 43.41 -5.60 -13.55
CA LEU A 79 42.86 -4.59 -14.45
C LEU A 79 43.44 -3.22 -14.11
N THR A 80 43.74 -2.44 -15.14
CA THR A 80 44.24 -1.05 -15.01
C THR A 80 43.19 -0.01 -15.41
N LYS A 81 42.14 -0.44 -16.10
CA LYS A 81 41.05 0.38 -16.64
C LYS A 81 39.80 -0.47 -16.76
N ASN A 82 38.66 0.20 -16.92
CA ASN A 82 37.46 -0.46 -17.42
C ASN A 82 37.69 -0.92 -18.86
N ILE A 83 37.24 -2.12 -19.19
CA ILE A 83 37.39 -2.73 -20.51
C ILE A 83 36.01 -2.85 -21.15
N THR A 84 35.93 -2.50 -22.43
CA THR A 84 34.73 -2.70 -23.26
C THR A 84 35.12 -3.54 -24.46
N VAL A 85 34.47 -4.71 -24.61
CA VAL A 85 34.68 -5.63 -25.72
C VAL A 85 33.72 -5.30 -26.86
N ASN A 86 32.42 -5.27 -26.55
CA ASN A 86 31.35 -4.84 -27.44
C ASN A 86 30.59 -3.67 -26.79
N ASN A 87 29.98 -2.81 -27.60
CA ASN A 87 29.11 -1.74 -27.08
C ASN A 87 27.65 -2.16 -27.23
N GLU A 88 26.83 -1.88 -26.22
CA GLU A 88 25.38 -2.03 -26.27
C GLU A 88 24.96 -3.48 -26.57
N VAL A 89 25.56 -4.45 -25.86
CA VAL A 89 25.18 -5.87 -26.01
C VAL A 89 23.74 -6.09 -25.56
N LEU A 90 23.32 -5.36 -24.52
CA LEU A 90 21.96 -5.36 -24.01
C LEU A 90 21.25 -4.03 -24.31
N ILE A 91 19.97 -4.12 -24.66
CA ILE A 91 19.09 -2.93 -24.76
C ILE A 91 18.30 -2.71 -23.46
N SER A 92 17.47 -1.67 -23.43
CA SER A 92 16.82 -1.16 -22.21
C SER A 92 15.95 -2.15 -21.44
N ASP A 93 15.49 -3.23 -22.07
CA ASP A 93 14.73 -4.32 -21.44
C ASP A 93 15.60 -5.52 -21.05
N VAL A 94 16.93 -5.35 -21.07
CA VAL A 94 17.93 -6.35 -20.72
C VAL A 94 17.95 -7.55 -21.69
N THR A 95 17.42 -7.38 -22.91
CA THR A 95 17.49 -8.37 -24.00
C THR A 95 18.69 -8.14 -24.92
N LEU A 96 19.09 -9.20 -25.64
CA LEU A 96 20.23 -9.18 -26.55
C LEU A 96 19.96 -8.28 -27.76
N ASN A 97 20.82 -7.29 -27.96
CA ASN A 97 20.77 -6.38 -29.09
C ASN A 97 21.14 -7.09 -30.41
N ASN A 98 20.52 -6.68 -31.52
CA ASN A 98 20.79 -7.17 -32.88
C ASN A 98 20.83 -8.70 -33.04
N ASN A 99 20.18 -9.46 -32.14
CA ASN A 99 20.30 -10.92 -32.04
C ASN A 99 21.77 -11.40 -31.97
N GLY A 100 22.66 -10.57 -31.43
CA GLY A 100 24.10 -10.84 -31.34
C GLY A 100 24.89 -10.67 -32.64
N SER A 101 24.23 -10.20 -33.71
CA SER A 101 24.91 -9.98 -34.98
C SER A 101 25.95 -8.87 -34.85
N GLY A 102 27.20 -9.24 -35.11
CA GLY A 102 28.32 -8.31 -35.15
C GLY A 102 29.03 -8.04 -33.85
N PHE A 103 28.70 -8.80 -32.80
CA PHE A 103 29.50 -8.83 -31.59
C PHE A 103 30.64 -9.84 -31.70
N GLU A 104 31.79 -9.44 -31.18
CA GLU A 104 32.93 -10.32 -30.99
C GLU A 104 32.62 -11.33 -29.89
N THR A 105 32.76 -12.62 -30.20
CA THR A 105 32.46 -13.71 -29.27
C THR A 105 33.54 -13.83 -28.20
N TRP A 106 33.12 -13.75 -26.95
CA TRP A 106 33.97 -13.95 -25.80
C TRP A 106 34.38 -15.42 -25.63
N THR A 107 35.65 -15.67 -25.31
CA THR A 107 36.12 -16.99 -24.89
C THR A 107 36.43 -16.93 -23.38
N PRO A 108 35.71 -17.68 -22.53
CA PRO A 108 35.94 -17.67 -21.09
C PRO A 108 37.38 -18.01 -20.69
N ILE A 109 37.88 -17.36 -19.64
CA ILE A 109 39.19 -17.65 -19.05
C ILE A 109 39.10 -18.96 -18.25
N GLY A 110 39.94 -19.93 -18.58
CA GLY A 110 39.93 -21.24 -17.94
C GLY A 110 38.82 -22.14 -18.46
N ASN A 111 39.13 -23.42 -18.57
CA ASN A 111 38.22 -24.45 -19.09
C ASN A 111 38.47 -25.81 -18.41
N ASN A 112 37.71 -26.84 -18.78
CA ASN A 112 37.81 -28.17 -18.18
C ASN A 112 39.20 -28.83 -18.30
N GLN A 113 39.95 -28.53 -19.36
CA GLN A 113 41.31 -29.02 -19.54
C GLN A 113 42.32 -28.15 -18.82
N ASN A 114 42.05 -26.85 -18.75
CA ASN A 114 42.96 -25.82 -18.26
C ASN A 114 42.25 -24.91 -17.25
N PRO A 115 41.91 -25.40 -16.04
CA PRO A 115 41.24 -24.57 -15.03
C PRO A 115 42.14 -23.42 -14.58
N TYR A 116 41.57 -22.24 -14.36
CA TYR A 116 42.32 -21.08 -13.89
C TYR A 116 42.68 -21.22 -12.40
N ALA A 117 43.95 -21.04 -12.04
CA ALA A 117 44.47 -21.21 -10.67
C ALA A 117 45.27 -19.99 -10.17
N GLY A 118 45.24 -18.88 -10.90
CA GLY A 118 45.95 -17.64 -10.54
C GLY A 118 45.08 -16.67 -9.72
N THR A 119 45.60 -15.46 -9.49
CA THR A 119 44.83 -14.32 -8.96
C THR A 119 44.50 -13.31 -10.07
N PHE A 120 43.21 -13.03 -10.24
CA PHE A 120 42.70 -11.95 -11.09
C PHE A 120 42.07 -10.86 -10.22
N ASP A 121 42.68 -9.68 -10.18
CA ASP A 121 42.19 -8.52 -9.41
C ASP A 121 41.70 -7.41 -10.34
N GLY A 122 40.39 -7.18 -10.38
CA GLY A 122 39.79 -6.10 -11.14
C GLY A 122 40.10 -4.71 -10.60
N GLN A 123 40.62 -4.56 -9.38
CA GLN A 123 40.90 -3.27 -8.72
C GLN A 123 39.71 -2.29 -8.75
N GLY A 124 38.48 -2.82 -8.76
CA GLY A 124 37.24 -2.04 -8.84
C GLY A 124 36.82 -1.64 -10.26
N HIS A 125 37.57 -2.06 -11.29
CA HIS A 125 37.22 -1.85 -12.69
C HIS A 125 36.15 -2.83 -13.19
N THR A 126 35.52 -2.46 -14.30
CA THR A 126 34.52 -3.28 -14.98
C THR A 126 35.02 -3.86 -16.29
N ILE A 127 34.47 -5.01 -16.66
CA ILE A 127 34.55 -5.59 -17.99
C ILE A 127 33.13 -5.58 -18.56
N SER A 128 32.98 -4.99 -19.75
CA SER A 128 31.70 -4.75 -20.40
C SER A 128 31.63 -5.33 -21.81
N GLY A 129 30.43 -5.68 -22.25
CA GLY A 129 30.22 -6.13 -23.63
C GLY A 129 30.66 -7.57 -23.90
N LEU A 130 30.72 -8.45 -22.89
CA LEU A 130 31.04 -9.86 -23.14
C LEU A 130 29.83 -10.54 -23.79
N TYR A 131 30.04 -11.19 -24.92
CA TYR A 131 29.00 -11.88 -25.67
C TYR A 131 29.35 -13.35 -25.86
N PHE A 132 28.52 -14.25 -25.34
CA PHE A 132 28.60 -15.68 -25.56
C PHE A 132 27.21 -16.24 -25.83
N ASN A 133 27.03 -16.96 -26.94
CA ASN A 133 25.73 -17.51 -27.33
C ASN A 133 25.87 -18.88 -28.00
N ASP A 134 26.14 -19.90 -27.18
CA ASP A 134 26.16 -21.29 -27.62
C ASP A 134 25.57 -22.17 -26.51
N SER A 135 24.29 -22.48 -26.63
CA SER A 135 23.53 -23.29 -25.66
C SER A 135 23.93 -24.77 -25.63
N SER A 136 25.01 -25.16 -26.33
CA SER A 136 25.60 -26.50 -26.27
C SER A 136 26.89 -26.55 -25.45
N LYS A 137 27.38 -25.40 -24.96
CA LYS A 137 28.68 -25.29 -24.29
C LYS A 137 28.51 -25.05 -22.80
N ASN A 138 29.38 -25.70 -22.04
CA ASN A 138 29.47 -25.57 -20.59
C ASN A 138 30.56 -24.56 -20.21
N TYR A 139 30.62 -24.22 -18.92
CA TYR A 139 31.69 -23.40 -18.34
C TYR A 139 31.73 -21.99 -18.94
N VAL A 140 30.68 -21.21 -18.68
CA VAL A 140 30.49 -19.89 -19.29
C VAL A 140 30.48 -18.80 -18.21
N GLY A 141 31.26 -17.75 -18.46
CA GLY A 141 31.37 -16.54 -17.66
C GLY A 141 32.54 -15.70 -18.12
N LEU A 142 32.94 -14.68 -17.33
CA LEU A 142 34.27 -14.09 -17.49
C LEU A 142 35.35 -15.19 -17.37
N PHE A 143 35.21 -16.03 -16.35
CA PHE A 143 35.92 -17.29 -16.19
C PHE A 143 34.99 -18.45 -16.49
N GLY A 144 35.45 -19.44 -17.25
CA GLY A 144 34.68 -20.65 -17.51
C GLY A 144 34.80 -21.61 -16.34
N TYR A 145 36.03 -21.89 -15.94
CA TYR A 145 36.36 -22.75 -14.81
C TYR A 145 37.60 -22.22 -14.08
N SER A 146 37.43 -21.91 -12.78
CA SER A 146 38.47 -21.62 -11.80
C SER A 146 38.65 -22.82 -10.86
N CYS A 147 39.90 -23.22 -10.61
CA CYS A 147 40.26 -24.25 -9.62
C CYS A 147 41.43 -23.73 -8.79
N PHE A 148 41.23 -23.51 -7.49
CA PHE A 148 42.15 -22.80 -6.59
C PHE A 148 42.43 -21.32 -6.98
N GLY A 149 41.70 -20.79 -7.96
CA GLY A 149 41.84 -19.41 -8.40
C GLY A 149 41.24 -18.40 -7.43
N THR A 150 41.72 -17.16 -7.49
CA THR A 150 41.14 -16.01 -6.80
C THR A 150 40.67 -14.97 -7.81
N ILE A 151 39.37 -14.70 -7.87
CA ILE A 151 38.77 -13.69 -8.74
C ILE A 151 38.17 -12.61 -7.85
N LYS A 152 38.69 -11.37 -7.94
CA LYS A 152 38.24 -10.31 -7.03
C LYS A 152 38.09 -8.94 -7.66
N ASN A 153 37.25 -8.10 -7.05
CA ASN A 153 37.10 -6.67 -7.34
C ASN A 153 36.76 -6.35 -8.81
N VAL A 154 35.97 -7.19 -9.48
CA VAL A 154 35.59 -7.00 -10.90
C VAL A 154 34.07 -6.99 -11.09
N GLY A 155 33.58 -6.04 -11.88
CA GLY A 155 32.19 -5.99 -12.32
C GLY A 155 32.04 -6.46 -13.76
N VAL A 156 31.12 -7.38 -14.02
CA VAL A 156 30.72 -7.79 -15.37
C VAL A 156 29.41 -7.08 -15.72
N VAL A 157 29.47 -6.21 -16.73
CA VAL A 157 28.36 -5.31 -17.07
C VAL A 157 28.02 -5.35 -18.55
N ASP A 158 26.79 -4.97 -18.92
CA ASP A 158 26.34 -4.97 -20.33
C ASP A 158 26.80 -6.22 -21.12
N SER A 159 26.54 -7.40 -20.57
CA SER A 159 27.08 -8.67 -21.08
C SER A 159 25.96 -9.69 -21.24
N TYR A 160 26.10 -10.60 -22.19
CA TYR A 160 25.13 -11.64 -22.48
C TYR A 160 25.82 -13.01 -22.53
N PHE A 161 25.37 -13.92 -21.68
CA PHE A 161 25.84 -15.30 -21.63
C PHE A 161 24.66 -16.25 -21.85
N ASN A 162 24.73 -17.07 -22.89
CA ASN A 162 23.80 -18.17 -23.14
C ASN A 162 24.59 -19.46 -23.38
N GLY A 163 24.53 -20.38 -22.40
CA GLY A 163 25.25 -21.65 -22.37
C GLY A 163 24.34 -22.85 -22.06
N ALA A 164 24.95 -24.02 -21.85
CA ALA A 164 24.30 -25.25 -21.40
C ALA A 164 24.39 -25.39 -19.87
N ASP A 165 25.54 -25.80 -19.33
CA ASP A 165 25.73 -26.07 -17.89
C ASP A 165 26.92 -25.30 -17.29
N PHE A 166 26.83 -24.94 -16.01
CA PHE A 166 27.82 -24.12 -15.29
C PHE A 166 27.98 -22.72 -15.90
N ILE A 167 26.97 -21.87 -15.68
CA ILE A 167 26.94 -20.50 -16.18
C ILE A 167 26.91 -19.53 -15.01
N GLY A 168 27.86 -18.61 -14.98
CA GLY A 168 27.84 -17.44 -14.10
C GLY A 168 28.38 -16.21 -14.79
N GLY A 169 27.94 -15.02 -14.36
CA GLY A 169 28.43 -13.78 -14.96
C GLY A 169 29.94 -13.61 -14.74
N VAL A 170 30.43 -14.01 -13.57
CA VAL A 170 31.84 -13.92 -13.18
C VAL A 170 32.55 -15.25 -13.41
N CYS A 171 31.99 -16.37 -12.96
CA CYS A 171 32.59 -17.69 -13.11
C CYS A 171 31.55 -18.77 -13.45
N GLY A 172 31.83 -19.64 -14.41
CA GLY A 172 30.96 -20.79 -14.69
C GLY A 172 30.98 -21.81 -13.56
N LYS A 173 32.18 -22.29 -13.20
CA LYS A 173 32.44 -23.18 -12.07
C LYS A 173 33.66 -22.70 -11.30
N ASP A 174 33.54 -22.57 -9.99
CA ASP A 174 34.64 -22.32 -9.06
C ASP A 174 34.82 -23.54 -8.16
N ASP A 175 36.01 -24.12 -8.18
CA ASP A 175 36.36 -25.33 -7.44
C ASP A 175 37.52 -25.03 -6.49
N ASN A 176 37.30 -25.13 -5.18
CA ASN A 176 38.28 -24.76 -4.14
C ASN A 176 38.83 -23.32 -4.28
N GLY A 177 38.07 -22.40 -4.89
CA GLY A 177 38.50 -21.05 -5.22
C GLY A 177 37.89 -19.97 -4.33
N THR A 178 38.14 -18.71 -4.71
CA THR A 178 37.57 -17.54 -4.05
C THR A 178 37.09 -16.52 -5.07
N ILE A 179 35.81 -16.16 -4.99
CA ILE A 179 35.20 -15.04 -5.71
C ILE A 179 34.78 -13.97 -4.71
N MET A 180 35.40 -12.78 -4.75
CA MET A 180 35.10 -11.73 -3.77
C MET A 180 34.95 -10.33 -4.36
N ASN A 181 34.02 -9.54 -3.83
CA ASN A 181 33.77 -8.16 -4.27
C ASN A 181 33.48 -8.05 -5.78
N CYS A 182 32.80 -9.06 -6.33
CA CYS A 182 32.49 -9.14 -7.76
C CYS A 182 31.00 -8.99 -8.00
N TYR A 183 30.61 -8.53 -9.18
CA TYR A 183 29.19 -8.42 -9.49
C TYR A 183 28.87 -8.62 -10.96
N ASN A 184 27.62 -8.99 -11.21
CA ASN A 184 27.06 -9.11 -12.55
C ASN A 184 25.83 -8.21 -12.70
N THR A 185 25.78 -7.51 -13.82
CA THR A 185 24.57 -6.79 -14.28
C THR A 185 24.10 -7.28 -15.66
N GLY A 186 24.83 -8.22 -16.27
CA GLY A 186 24.49 -8.81 -17.56
C GLY A 186 23.42 -9.90 -17.48
N THR A 187 22.90 -10.30 -18.64
CA THR A 187 21.88 -11.35 -18.76
C THR A 187 22.52 -12.72 -18.90
N ILE A 188 22.01 -13.66 -18.11
CA ILE A 188 22.50 -15.04 -18.05
C ILE A 188 21.37 -16.00 -18.42
N SER A 189 21.66 -16.92 -19.32
CA SER A 189 20.79 -18.01 -19.76
C SER A 189 21.56 -19.33 -19.75
N GLY A 190 20.96 -20.36 -19.16
CA GLY A 190 21.55 -21.70 -19.09
C GLY A 190 20.51 -22.78 -18.82
N ASN A 191 20.96 -24.01 -18.63
CA ASN A 191 20.13 -25.16 -18.31
C ASN A 191 20.35 -25.62 -16.86
N TYR A 192 21.54 -26.10 -16.52
CA TYR A 192 21.91 -26.53 -15.16
C TYR A 192 22.99 -25.64 -14.53
N TYR A 193 22.92 -25.45 -13.21
CA TYR A 193 23.91 -24.69 -12.43
C TYR A 193 24.09 -23.27 -12.96
N VAL A 194 23.05 -22.47 -12.78
CA VAL A 194 22.97 -21.11 -13.33
C VAL A 194 22.95 -20.11 -12.18
N GLY A 195 23.98 -19.29 -12.07
CA GLY A 195 24.11 -18.25 -11.04
C GLY A 195 24.35 -16.87 -11.64
N GLY A 196 23.95 -15.81 -10.94
CA GLY A 196 24.27 -14.45 -11.38
C GLY A 196 25.78 -14.17 -11.34
N VAL A 197 26.45 -14.68 -10.31
CA VAL A 197 27.90 -14.52 -10.10
C VAL A 197 28.62 -15.81 -10.48
N CYS A 198 28.22 -16.95 -9.92
CA CYS A 198 28.87 -18.24 -10.14
C CYS A 198 27.87 -19.36 -10.46
N GLY A 199 28.09 -20.18 -11.49
CA GLY A 199 27.20 -21.31 -11.77
C GLY A 199 27.23 -22.37 -10.67
N GLU A 200 28.43 -22.79 -10.28
CA GLU A 200 28.66 -23.74 -9.18
C GLU A 200 29.88 -23.32 -8.35
N ASN A 201 29.69 -23.17 -7.04
CA ASN A 201 30.76 -23.03 -6.05
C ASN A 201 30.95 -24.38 -5.37
N LYS A 202 32.06 -25.06 -5.63
CA LYS A 202 32.27 -26.43 -5.21
C LYS A 202 33.60 -26.60 -4.48
N THR A 203 33.63 -27.51 -3.53
CA THR A 203 34.88 -28.11 -3.08
C THR A 203 35.01 -29.52 -3.65
N THR A 204 36.17 -29.86 -4.18
CA THR A 204 36.52 -31.24 -4.56
C THR A 204 37.91 -31.61 -4.06
N LEU A 205 38.12 -32.90 -3.78
CA LEU A 205 39.45 -33.41 -3.44
C LEU A 205 40.46 -33.09 -4.53
N ASN A 206 41.62 -32.61 -4.10
CA ASN A 206 42.87 -32.79 -4.83
C ASN A 206 43.72 -33.85 -4.10
N ASP A 207 44.82 -34.28 -4.72
CA ASP A 207 45.78 -35.23 -4.12
C ASP A 207 46.51 -34.66 -2.88
N GLU A 208 46.16 -33.46 -2.42
CA GLU A 208 46.72 -32.82 -1.23
C GLU A 208 45.80 -33.00 -0.02
N PHE A 209 46.33 -33.60 1.03
CA PHE A 209 45.64 -33.72 2.31
C PHE A 209 45.50 -32.33 2.97
N GLY A 210 44.27 -31.87 3.21
CA GLY A 210 44.03 -30.62 3.94
C GLY A 210 42.59 -30.11 3.84
N ASN A 211 42.28 -29.11 4.68
CA ASN A 211 40.97 -28.46 4.69
C ASN A 211 40.79 -27.62 3.41
N ILE A 212 39.82 -27.98 2.58
CA ILE A 212 39.51 -27.26 1.33
C ILE A 212 38.33 -26.31 1.52
N THR A 213 38.38 -25.15 0.88
CA THR A 213 37.33 -24.14 0.98
C THR A 213 37.05 -23.47 -0.36
N ALA A 214 35.77 -23.29 -0.68
CA ALA A 214 35.30 -22.53 -1.83
C ALA A 214 34.42 -21.37 -1.35
N THR A 215 34.73 -20.14 -1.75
CA THR A 215 34.13 -18.93 -1.14
C THR A 215 33.57 -17.97 -2.18
N ILE A 216 32.31 -17.57 -2.02
CA ILE A 216 31.72 -16.39 -2.65
C ILE A 216 31.40 -15.36 -1.56
N SER A 217 31.99 -14.17 -1.63
CA SER A 217 31.79 -13.14 -0.60
C SER A 217 31.66 -11.72 -1.15
N ASN A 218 30.77 -10.92 -0.54
CA ASN A 218 30.54 -9.52 -0.92
C ASN A 218 30.22 -9.34 -2.42
N CYS A 219 29.49 -10.30 -2.99
CA CYS A 219 29.16 -10.33 -4.41
C CYS A 219 27.68 -10.05 -4.65
N TYR A 220 27.34 -9.56 -5.84
CA TYR A 220 25.93 -9.33 -6.14
C TYR A 220 25.55 -9.49 -7.60
N ASN A 221 24.26 -9.70 -7.81
CA ASN A 221 23.66 -9.73 -9.13
C ASN A 221 22.48 -8.75 -9.23
N THR A 222 22.46 -7.98 -10.32
CA THR A 222 21.30 -7.18 -10.73
C THR A 222 20.77 -7.58 -12.10
N GLY A 223 21.52 -8.42 -12.83
CA GLY A 223 21.15 -8.91 -14.16
C GLY A 223 20.07 -9.99 -14.14
N ALA A 224 19.40 -10.18 -15.27
CA ALA A 224 18.36 -11.20 -15.41
C ALA A 224 18.96 -12.60 -15.55
N ILE A 225 18.35 -13.59 -14.90
CA ILE A 225 18.80 -14.99 -14.92
C ILE A 225 17.67 -15.88 -15.42
N ASN A 226 17.98 -16.72 -16.40
CA ASN A 226 17.07 -17.72 -16.94
C ASN A 226 17.76 -19.09 -16.90
N GLY A 227 17.19 -20.04 -16.18
CA GLY A 227 17.72 -21.39 -16.06
C GLY A 227 16.63 -22.46 -16.07
N SER A 228 17.02 -23.72 -16.02
CA SER A 228 16.09 -24.84 -15.81
C SER A 228 16.22 -25.42 -14.41
N TRP A 229 17.42 -25.78 -13.98
CA TRP A 229 17.72 -26.50 -12.74
C TRP A 229 18.85 -25.83 -11.95
N TYR A 230 18.69 -25.76 -10.62
CA TYR A 230 19.67 -25.15 -9.71
C TYR A 230 20.02 -23.72 -10.15
N VAL A 231 19.03 -22.84 -10.01
CA VAL A 231 19.09 -21.47 -10.49
C VAL A 231 19.14 -20.53 -9.29
N GLY A 232 20.22 -19.77 -9.14
CA GLY A 232 20.41 -18.86 -8.02
C GLY A 232 20.71 -17.44 -8.45
N GLY A 233 20.23 -16.45 -7.69
CA GLY A 233 20.54 -15.05 -7.94
C GLY A 233 22.04 -14.75 -7.86
N VAL A 234 22.75 -15.40 -6.95
CA VAL A 234 24.20 -15.29 -6.78
C VAL A 234 24.89 -16.55 -7.30
N CYS A 235 24.45 -17.72 -6.84
CA CYS A 235 25.08 -18.99 -7.21
C CYS A 235 24.08 -20.10 -7.55
N GLY A 236 24.26 -20.83 -8.65
CA GLY A 236 23.38 -21.95 -9.00
C GLY A 236 23.39 -23.05 -7.93
N MET A 237 24.59 -23.51 -7.56
CA MET A 237 24.79 -24.50 -6.50
C MET A 237 26.02 -24.19 -5.65
N ASN A 238 25.84 -24.21 -4.32
CA ASN A 238 26.92 -24.19 -3.34
C ASN A 238 27.11 -25.60 -2.78
N HIS A 239 28.24 -26.25 -3.07
CA HIS A 239 28.43 -27.67 -2.76
C HIS A 239 29.76 -27.92 -2.04
N ALA A 240 29.66 -28.26 -0.76
CA ALA A 240 30.77 -28.86 -0.03
C ALA A 240 30.73 -30.38 -0.23
N GLU A 241 31.75 -30.93 -0.89
CA GLU A 241 31.89 -32.36 -1.16
C GLU A 241 33.35 -32.81 -0.99
N ILE A 242 33.54 -33.94 -0.31
CA ILE A 242 34.83 -34.62 -0.15
C ILE A 242 34.56 -36.07 0.31
N GLU A 243 35.53 -36.96 0.09
CA GLU A 243 35.48 -38.33 0.59
C GLU A 243 35.90 -38.35 2.06
N ASP A 244 37.13 -37.96 2.37
CA ASP A 244 37.67 -37.91 3.73
C ASP A 244 38.35 -36.56 3.98
N GLU A 245 38.30 -36.02 5.21
CA GLU A 245 38.79 -34.70 5.69
C GLU A 245 37.70 -33.62 5.84
N ALA A 246 38.06 -32.32 5.78
CA ALA A 246 37.15 -31.20 5.97
C ALA A 246 36.99 -30.36 4.70
N ALA A 247 35.74 -30.05 4.36
CA ALA A 247 35.40 -29.28 3.18
C ALA A 247 34.33 -28.23 3.50
N THR A 248 34.56 -26.99 3.05
CA THR A 248 33.64 -25.88 3.31
C THR A 248 33.31 -25.10 2.05
N ALA A 249 32.03 -24.95 1.74
CA ALA A 249 31.55 -24.12 0.64
C ALA A 249 30.69 -22.97 1.19
N THR A 250 31.07 -21.72 0.95
CA THR A 250 30.43 -20.55 1.58
C THR A 250 29.93 -19.52 0.58
N ILE A 251 28.74 -18.97 0.86
CA ILE A 251 28.22 -17.75 0.27
C ILE A 251 27.92 -16.77 1.40
N SER A 252 28.59 -15.61 1.41
CA SER A 252 28.44 -14.64 2.49
C SER A 252 28.31 -13.20 1.99
N ASN A 253 27.49 -12.40 2.67
CA ASN A 253 27.32 -10.97 2.37
C ASN A 253 26.96 -10.70 0.90
N CYS A 254 26.17 -11.57 0.28
CA CYS A 254 25.82 -11.46 -1.12
C CYS A 254 24.35 -11.07 -1.32
N TYR A 255 24.02 -10.48 -2.46
CA TYR A 255 22.62 -10.18 -2.75
C TYR A 255 22.22 -10.28 -4.22
N ASN A 256 20.92 -10.43 -4.42
CA ASN A 256 20.30 -10.38 -5.74
C ASN A 256 19.15 -9.35 -5.79
N THR A 257 19.14 -8.57 -6.86
CA THR A 257 18.02 -7.68 -7.24
C THR A 257 17.46 -8.01 -8.63
N GLY A 258 18.19 -8.82 -9.42
CA GLY A 258 17.78 -9.25 -10.75
C GLY A 258 16.64 -10.25 -10.73
N ALA A 259 15.86 -10.30 -11.81
CA ALA A 259 14.80 -11.28 -11.96
C ALA A 259 15.36 -12.68 -12.23
N ILE A 260 14.80 -13.70 -11.56
CA ILE A 260 15.23 -15.10 -11.70
C ILE A 260 14.06 -15.92 -12.23
N ASN A 261 14.27 -16.59 -13.36
CA ASN A 261 13.32 -17.53 -13.94
C ASN A 261 13.95 -18.92 -13.98
N GLY A 262 13.28 -19.91 -13.39
CA GLY A 262 13.75 -21.28 -13.33
C GLY A 262 12.63 -22.32 -13.32
N SER A 263 12.97 -23.59 -13.50
CA SER A 263 11.99 -24.69 -13.41
C SER A 263 12.06 -25.41 -12.07
N TRP A 264 13.26 -25.81 -11.62
CA TRP A 264 13.47 -26.63 -10.42
C TRP A 264 14.62 -26.10 -9.57
N TYR A 265 14.43 -26.05 -8.25
CA TYR A 265 15.40 -25.56 -7.27
C TYR A 265 15.91 -24.16 -7.63
N VAL A 266 15.01 -23.19 -7.49
CA VAL A 266 15.27 -21.79 -7.80
C VAL A 266 15.37 -21.03 -6.49
N GLY A 267 16.45 -20.29 -6.28
CA GLY A 267 16.64 -19.48 -5.08
C GLY A 267 17.03 -18.05 -5.36
N GLY A 268 16.53 -17.11 -4.55
CA GLY A 268 16.90 -15.70 -4.64
C GLY A 268 18.40 -15.45 -4.48
N VAL A 269 19.10 -16.26 -3.69
CA VAL A 269 20.56 -16.22 -3.52
C VAL A 269 21.19 -17.47 -4.13
N CYS A 270 20.71 -18.66 -3.76
CA CYS A 270 21.29 -19.91 -4.25
C CYS A 270 20.24 -20.94 -4.69
N GLY A 271 20.44 -21.63 -5.82
CA GLY A 271 19.52 -22.69 -6.25
C GLY A 271 19.51 -23.87 -5.27
N GLN A 272 20.70 -24.37 -4.93
CA GLN A 272 20.90 -25.45 -3.96
C GLN A 272 22.11 -25.18 -3.06
N ASN A 273 21.92 -25.27 -1.75
CA ASN A 273 23.01 -25.36 -0.77
C ASN A 273 23.16 -26.81 -0.32
N LYS A 274 24.34 -27.40 -0.48
CA LYS A 274 24.54 -28.84 -0.26
C LYS A 274 25.85 -29.15 0.44
N ALA A 275 25.76 -29.93 1.52
CA ALA A 275 26.89 -30.61 2.15
C ALA A 275 26.77 -32.11 1.88
N THR A 276 27.84 -32.76 1.43
CA THR A 276 27.85 -34.21 1.17
C THR A 276 29.16 -34.84 1.62
N LEU A 277 29.06 -35.81 2.52
CA LEU A 277 30.16 -36.71 2.87
C LEU A 277 29.97 -38.04 2.13
N ASN A 278 30.95 -38.43 1.31
CA ASN A 278 30.92 -39.70 0.58
C ASN A 278 31.90 -40.76 1.14
N GLY A 279 32.89 -40.38 1.96
CA GLY A 279 33.84 -41.31 2.58
C GLY A 279 33.50 -41.65 4.02
N GLU A 280 34.50 -41.98 4.81
CA GLU A 280 34.35 -42.63 6.12
C GLU A 280 34.22 -41.64 7.28
N PHE A 281 34.93 -40.51 7.23
CA PHE A 281 34.90 -39.47 8.25
C PHE A 281 35.12 -38.08 7.64
N GLY A 282 34.67 -37.02 8.30
CA GLY A 282 34.92 -35.67 7.81
C GLY A 282 34.02 -34.57 8.39
N GLU A 283 34.43 -33.32 8.17
CA GLU A 283 33.70 -32.11 8.57
C GLU A 283 33.29 -31.29 7.33
N ILE A 284 32.06 -31.50 6.88
CA ILE A 284 31.53 -30.98 5.62
C ILE A 284 30.49 -29.91 5.91
N THR A 285 30.76 -28.69 5.48
CA THR A 285 29.89 -27.55 5.78
C THR A 285 29.58 -26.72 4.54
N ALA A 286 28.29 -26.54 4.24
CA ALA A 286 27.84 -25.64 3.19
C ALA A 286 27.01 -24.51 3.80
N THR A 287 27.45 -23.26 3.66
CA THR A 287 26.83 -22.10 4.34
C THR A 287 26.36 -21.02 3.38
N ILE A 288 25.21 -20.42 3.70
CA ILE A 288 24.73 -19.15 3.14
C ILE A 288 24.44 -18.20 4.29
N THR A 289 25.18 -17.10 4.40
CA THR A 289 25.08 -16.19 5.55
C THR A 289 25.00 -14.72 5.16
N ASN A 290 24.22 -13.94 5.92
CA ASN A 290 24.12 -12.49 5.76
C ASN A 290 23.75 -12.07 4.33
N CYS A 291 22.93 -12.84 3.62
CA CYS A 291 22.58 -12.57 2.23
C CYS A 291 21.15 -12.03 2.11
N PHE A 292 20.84 -11.34 1.01
CA PHE A 292 19.45 -10.97 0.74
C PHE A 292 19.02 -11.09 -0.72
N ASN A 293 17.71 -11.17 -0.93
CA ASN A 293 17.11 -11.09 -2.25
C ASN A 293 15.94 -10.10 -2.27
N THR A 294 15.95 -9.20 -3.25
CA THR A 294 14.78 -8.37 -3.58
C THR A 294 14.23 -8.66 -4.97
N GLY A 295 15.01 -9.34 -5.82
CA GLY A 295 14.60 -9.72 -7.17
C GLY A 295 13.44 -10.73 -7.16
N PRO A 296 12.53 -10.68 -8.15
CA PRO A 296 11.45 -11.65 -8.26
C PRO A 296 12.00 -13.04 -8.58
N VAL A 297 11.43 -14.06 -7.92
CA VAL A 297 11.79 -15.48 -8.09
C VAL A 297 10.63 -16.24 -8.72
N ASN A 298 10.76 -16.59 -10.00
CA ASN A 298 9.75 -17.30 -10.77
C ASN A 298 10.17 -18.76 -10.99
N ALA A 299 9.77 -19.65 -10.09
CA ALA A 299 9.91 -21.09 -10.26
C ALA A 299 8.65 -21.68 -10.92
N ARG A 300 8.79 -22.33 -12.08
CA ARG A 300 7.68 -23.00 -12.77
C ARG A 300 7.28 -24.33 -12.12
N GLY A 301 8.19 -24.96 -11.36
CA GLY A 301 7.96 -26.18 -10.58
C GLY A 301 7.68 -25.91 -9.09
N ALA A 302 7.93 -26.91 -8.23
CA ALA A 302 7.51 -26.89 -6.82
C ALA A 302 8.52 -26.29 -5.81
N ASN A 303 9.75 -25.95 -6.21
CA ASN A 303 10.84 -25.61 -5.28
C ASN A 303 11.48 -24.25 -5.63
N GLY A 304 10.81 -23.15 -5.27
CA GLY A 304 11.26 -21.79 -5.57
C GLY A 304 11.30 -20.90 -4.34
N GLY A 305 12.48 -20.63 -3.78
CA GLY A 305 12.64 -19.90 -2.53
C GLY A 305 13.29 -18.53 -2.60
N GLY A 306 12.87 -17.67 -1.68
CA GLY A 306 13.33 -16.28 -1.61
C GLY A 306 14.81 -16.15 -1.28
N VAL A 307 15.39 -17.16 -0.62
CA VAL A 307 16.85 -17.24 -0.38
C VAL A 307 17.43 -18.46 -1.09
N CYS A 308 16.95 -19.66 -0.76
CA CYS A 308 17.44 -20.90 -1.34
C CYS A 308 16.30 -21.77 -1.87
N GLY A 309 16.55 -22.47 -2.98
CA GLY A 309 15.60 -23.41 -3.57
C GLY A 309 15.58 -24.79 -2.89
N ILE A 310 16.70 -25.22 -2.31
CA ILE A 310 16.82 -26.38 -1.43
C ILE A 310 18.10 -26.29 -0.58
N ASN A 311 18.00 -26.63 0.70
CA ASN A 311 19.12 -26.78 1.61
C ASN A 311 19.25 -28.25 2.03
N GLU A 312 20.39 -28.87 1.77
CA GLU A 312 20.55 -30.33 1.87
C GLU A 312 21.86 -30.75 2.55
N ALA A 313 21.75 -31.60 3.57
CA ALA A 313 22.89 -32.26 4.20
C ALA A 313 22.77 -33.78 4.01
N ILE A 314 23.74 -34.38 3.31
CA ILE A 314 23.76 -35.82 3.03
C ILE A 314 24.99 -36.46 3.67
N ASN A 315 24.77 -37.28 4.69
CA ASN A 315 25.78 -38.15 5.25
C ASN A 315 25.66 -39.56 4.65
N LYS A 316 26.66 -39.99 3.87
CA LYS A 316 26.73 -41.36 3.33
C LYS A 316 27.84 -42.21 3.97
N ALA A 317 28.39 -41.79 5.10
CA ALA A 317 29.50 -42.49 5.72
C ALA A 317 29.17 -43.95 6.04
N THR A 318 30.11 -44.83 5.70
CA THR A 318 29.98 -46.28 5.85
C THR A 318 30.68 -46.82 7.10
N SER A 319 31.53 -46.02 7.75
CA SER A 319 32.18 -46.33 9.02
C SER A 319 31.96 -45.18 10.01
N SER A 320 32.28 -45.39 11.29
CA SER A 320 32.21 -44.36 12.34
C SER A 320 33.58 -44.08 12.95
N GLU A 321 34.64 -44.36 12.19
CA GLU A 321 36.02 -44.13 12.65
C GLU A 321 36.42 -42.68 12.37
N GLY A 322 36.08 -41.77 13.29
CA GLY A 322 36.44 -40.35 13.21
C GLY A 322 35.27 -39.40 13.44
N PRO A 323 35.51 -38.08 13.51
CA PRO A 323 34.45 -37.08 13.59
C PRO A 323 33.66 -37.04 12.27
N ILE A 324 32.33 -37.10 12.37
CA ILE A 324 31.42 -36.93 11.23
C ILE A 324 30.52 -35.73 11.53
N VAL A 325 30.72 -34.65 10.78
CA VAL A 325 29.88 -33.45 10.81
C VAL A 325 29.50 -33.14 9.38
N VAL A 326 28.21 -33.21 9.04
CA VAL A 326 27.73 -32.84 7.71
C VAL A 326 26.59 -31.86 7.89
N THR A 327 26.83 -30.57 7.62
CA THR A 327 25.86 -29.52 7.93
C THR A 327 25.67 -28.59 6.75
N ALA A 328 24.41 -28.31 6.43
CA ALA A 328 24.04 -27.29 5.44
C ALA A 328 23.28 -26.18 6.15
N ILE A 329 23.86 -24.97 6.23
CA ILE A 329 23.39 -23.88 7.08
C ILE A 329 22.96 -22.70 6.22
N ILE A 330 21.78 -22.16 6.49
CA ILE A 330 21.35 -20.86 6.01
C ILE A 330 21.06 -19.97 7.21
N GLU A 331 21.80 -18.87 7.35
CA GLU A 331 21.73 -18.01 8.53
C GLU A 331 21.60 -16.53 8.15
N ASN A 332 20.76 -15.80 8.89
CA ASN A 332 20.67 -14.33 8.80
C ASN A 332 20.44 -13.85 7.35
N CYS A 333 19.54 -14.53 6.64
CA CYS A 333 19.25 -14.23 5.24
C CYS A 333 17.84 -13.65 5.09
N ILE A 334 17.68 -12.64 4.25
CA ILE A 334 16.43 -11.88 4.17
C ILE A 334 15.91 -11.85 2.73
N TYR A 335 14.62 -12.04 2.53
CA TYR A 335 14.02 -11.95 1.20
C TYR A 335 12.85 -10.96 1.17
N CYS A 336 12.63 -10.34 0.02
CA CYS A 336 11.50 -9.42 -0.17
C CYS A 336 10.20 -10.21 -0.33
N SER A 337 9.34 -10.15 0.69
CA SER A 337 8.05 -10.87 0.71
C SER A 337 7.06 -10.39 -0.35
N ASP A 338 7.32 -9.22 -0.95
CA ASP A 338 6.47 -8.63 -1.98
C ASP A 338 6.78 -9.23 -3.37
N THR A 339 7.98 -9.78 -3.57
CA THR A 339 8.45 -10.31 -4.87
C THR A 339 8.74 -11.80 -4.85
N CYS A 340 8.89 -12.41 -3.68
CA CYS A 340 9.18 -13.84 -3.55
C CYS A 340 8.56 -14.44 -2.28
N LYS A 341 8.45 -15.77 -2.29
CA LYS A 341 8.04 -16.57 -1.13
C LYS A 341 9.28 -17.04 -0.38
N GLY A 342 9.14 -17.52 0.87
CA GLY A 342 10.27 -17.93 1.72
C GLY A 342 11.10 -19.11 1.20
N MET A 343 11.99 -19.66 2.02
CA MET A 343 12.85 -20.79 1.63
C MET A 343 12.03 -22.07 1.36
N TRP A 344 12.43 -22.88 0.38
CA TRP A 344 11.80 -24.18 0.07
C TRP A 344 12.81 -25.30 0.23
N GLY A 345 12.35 -26.44 0.75
CA GLY A 345 13.13 -27.67 0.87
C GLY A 345 14.25 -27.64 1.92
N LEU A 346 14.00 -28.29 3.06
CA LEU A 346 15.06 -28.80 3.93
C LEU A 346 15.14 -30.31 3.70
N ASN A 347 16.32 -30.82 3.37
CA ASN A 347 16.53 -32.26 3.20
C ASN A 347 17.72 -32.75 4.05
N GLY A 348 17.48 -33.78 4.86
CA GLY A 348 18.44 -34.31 5.83
C GLY A 348 18.34 -33.68 7.22
N ASP A 349 18.66 -34.48 8.24
CA ASP A 349 18.51 -34.11 9.67
C ASP A 349 19.48 -32.99 10.11
N SER A 350 20.46 -32.65 9.28
CA SER A 350 21.50 -31.63 9.56
C SER A 350 21.43 -30.43 8.61
N ALA A 351 20.32 -30.27 7.88
CA ALA A 351 20.02 -29.04 7.15
C ALA A 351 19.32 -28.03 8.08
N VAL A 352 19.97 -26.90 8.33
CA VAL A 352 19.56 -25.88 9.31
C VAL A 352 19.24 -24.56 8.63
N SER A 353 18.22 -23.88 9.13
CA SER A 353 17.83 -22.53 8.70
C SER A 353 17.49 -21.67 9.91
N GLU A 354 18.25 -20.62 10.14
CA GLU A 354 18.11 -19.73 11.28
C GLU A 354 18.05 -18.26 10.85
N ASN A 355 17.10 -17.49 11.38
CA ASN A 355 16.91 -16.08 11.03
C ASN A 355 16.74 -15.85 9.51
N VAL A 356 15.93 -16.70 8.86
CA VAL A 356 15.60 -16.59 7.43
C VAL A 356 14.20 -15.99 7.27
N ASP A 357 14.14 -14.67 7.12
CA ASP A 357 12.89 -13.91 7.28
C ASP A 357 12.47 -13.16 6.01
N GLY A 358 11.16 -13.07 5.80
CA GLY A 358 10.55 -12.23 4.77
C GLY A 358 10.35 -10.79 5.28
N LYS A 359 10.71 -9.80 4.47
CA LYS A 359 10.52 -8.38 4.76
C LYS A 359 9.86 -7.68 3.57
N THR A 360 8.95 -6.75 3.84
CA THR A 360 8.29 -5.95 2.79
C THR A 360 9.29 -4.99 2.13
N ALA A 361 8.99 -4.49 0.93
CA ALA A 361 9.80 -3.48 0.27
C ALA A 361 9.96 -2.21 1.14
N SER A 362 8.94 -1.82 1.89
CA SER A 362 9.02 -0.71 2.85
C SER A 362 10.01 -0.98 3.99
N GLN A 363 10.16 -2.23 4.45
CA GLN A 363 11.17 -2.59 5.45
C GLN A 363 12.58 -2.67 4.84
N PHE A 364 12.72 -3.07 3.59
CA PHE A 364 14.00 -2.96 2.87
C PHE A 364 14.45 -1.51 2.75
N LYS A 365 13.53 -0.57 2.53
CA LYS A 365 13.81 0.88 2.49
C LYS A 365 14.05 1.52 3.86
N SER A 366 13.69 0.86 4.96
CA SER A 366 13.65 1.50 6.27
C SER A 366 14.98 1.52 7.01
N GLY A 367 15.98 0.75 6.58
CA GLY A 367 17.22 0.48 7.34
C GLY A 367 17.15 -0.79 8.21
N GLU A 368 15.96 -1.37 8.43
CA GLU A 368 15.80 -2.58 9.23
C GLU A 368 16.68 -3.73 8.73
N VAL A 369 16.66 -3.98 7.42
CA VAL A 369 17.37 -5.10 6.81
C VAL A 369 18.88 -4.93 6.94
N ALA A 370 19.42 -3.73 6.68
CA ALA A 370 20.87 -3.47 6.83
C ALA A 370 21.34 -3.73 8.27
N TRP A 371 20.56 -3.29 9.25
CA TRP A 371 20.87 -3.51 10.67
C TRP A 371 20.80 -5.00 11.07
N LEU A 372 19.80 -5.73 10.56
CA LEU A 372 19.69 -7.18 10.79
C LEU A 372 20.87 -7.95 10.19
N LEU A 373 21.24 -7.63 8.95
CA LEU A 373 22.35 -8.29 8.24
C LEU A 373 23.72 -8.03 8.91
N ASN A 374 23.88 -6.89 9.59
CA ASN A 374 25.05 -6.62 10.45
C ASN A 374 24.96 -7.27 11.85
N GLY A 375 24.11 -8.28 12.03
CA GLY A 375 23.95 -8.97 13.30
C GLY A 375 23.38 -8.09 14.41
N ARG A 376 22.50 -7.13 14.05
CA ARG A 376 21.83 -6.21 14.98
C ARG A 376 22.79 -5.22 15.64
N LYS A 377 23.84 -4.83 14.92
CA LYS A 377 24.88 -3.89 15.36
C LYS A 377 24.95 -2.68 14.44
N SER A 378 25.38 -1.57 15.01
CA SER A 378 25.59 -0.29 14.31
C SER A 378 27.04 0.20 14.44
N GLU A 379 27.87 -0.53 15.19
CA GLU A 379 29.27 -0.21 15.46
C GLU A 379 30.15 -1.26 14.80
N SER A 380 31.19 -0.78 14.12
CA SER A 380 32.20 -1.62 13.48
C SER A 380 33.36 -1.83 14.44
N THR A 381 33.75 -3.08 14.66
CA THR A 381 35.00 -3.43 15.36
C THR A 381 35.94 -4.17 14.41
N GLU A 382 37.20 -4.37 14.80
CA GLU A 382 38.15 -5.17 13.99
C GLU A 382 37.67 -6.62 13.84
N GLU A 383 37.09 -7.20 14.89
CA GLU A 383 36.59 -8.58 14.91
C GLU A 383 35.20 -8.76 14.28
N SER A 384 34.43 -7.68 14.12
CA SER A 384 33.06 -7.69 13.59
C SER A 384 32.83 -6.43 12.76
N PRO A 385 33.46 -6.32 11.57
CA PRO A 385 33.28 -5.16 10.71
C PRO A 385 31.84 -5.09 10.19
N LEU A 386 31.32 -3.87 10.02
CA LEU A 386 30.04 -3.67 9.33
C LEU A 386 30.25 -3.86 7.83
N VAL A 387 29.35 -4.64 7.23
CA VAL A 387 29.39 -4.95 5.79
C VAL A 387 28.24 -4.27 5.06
N TRP A 388 27.08 -4.18 5.70
CA TRP A 388 25.87 -3.63 5.11
C TRP A 388 25.64 -2.18 5.51
N TYR A 389 25.37 -1.34 4.51
CA TYR A 389 25.12 0.08 4.68
C TYR A 389 23.85 0.47 3.93
N GLN A 390 23.23 1.60 4.28
CA GLN A 390 22.06 2.11 3.58
C GLN A 390 21.83 3.60 3.85
N ASN A 391 21.74 4.40 2.79
CA ASN A 391 21.33 5.81 2.87
C ASN A 391 19.80 5.90 3.03
N LEU A 392 19.33 6.45 4.16
CA LEU A 392 17.92 6.56 4.53
C LEU A 392 17.34 7.97 4.30
N SER A 393 18.06 8.83 3.57
CA SER A 393 17.56 10.15 3.18
C SER A 393 16.29 10.04 2.32
N ALA A 394 15.39 11.00 2.49
CA ALA A 394 14.11 11.02 1.76
C ALA A 394 14.31 11.18 0.25
N GLU A 395 15.34 11.94 -0.17
CA GLU A 395 15.72 12.14 -1.56
C GLU A 395 17.02 11.38 -1.84
N GLY A 396 17.00 10.47 -2.83
CA GLY A 396 18.19 9.70 -3.21
C GLY A 396 18.62 8.62 -2.21
N GLY A 397 17.74 8.26 -1.27
CA GLY A 397 17.96 7.13 -0.36
C GLY A 397 17.99 5.78 -1.09
N ASP A 398 18.78 4.86 -0.56
CA ASP A 398 18.92 3.50 -1.06
C ASP A 398 17.64 2.70 -0.79
N ILE A 399 17.17 1.97 -1.80
CA ILE A 399 15.94 1.18 -1.67
C ILE A 399 16.13 -0.18 -0.96
N HIS A 400 17.38 -0.59 -0.78
CA HIS A 400 17.82 -1.81 -0.09
C HIS A 400 19.25 -1.62 0.45
N PRO A 401 19.76 -2.51 1.31
CA PRO A 401 21.14 -2.43 1.77
C PRO A 401 22.17 -2.53 0.62
N VAL A 402 23.33 -1.92 0.81
CA VAL A 402 24.46 -1.90 -0.13
C VAL A 402 25.75 -2.30 0.59
N LEU A 403 26.73 -2.78 -0.17
CA LEU A 403 28.05 -3.19 0.34
C LEU A 403 29.06 -2.02 0.42
N THR A 404 28.70 -0.85 -0.12
CA THR A 404 29.58 0.31 -0.18
C THR A 404 29.35 1.23 1.01
N LYS A 405 30.39 1.40 1.82
CA LYS A 405 30.42 2.40 2.88
C LYS A 405 30.55 3.81 2.30
N THR A 406 29.75 4.73 2.82
CA THR A 406 29.94 6.18 2.65
C THR A 406 30.03 6.85 4.03
N ASN A 407 30.26 8.17 4.06
CA ASN A 407 30.38 8.90 5.32
C ASN A 407 29.05 9.01 6.11
N SER A 408 27.92 8.65 5.51
CA SER A 408 26.59 8.96 6.06
C SER A 408 25.55 7.85 5.86
N ASN A 409 25.97 6.60 5.58
CA ASN A 409 25.04 5.50 5.31
C ASN A 409 25.13 4.34 6.31
N THR A 410 25.85 4.49 7.43
CA THR A 410 25.73 3.54 8.55
C THR A 410 24.31 3.60 9.12
N VAL A 411 23.72 2.46 9.43
CA VAL A 411 22.36 2.39 9.98
C VAL A 411 22.39 2.13 11.47
N TYR A 412 21.68 2.96 12.23
CA TYR A 412 21.50 2.87 13.68
C TYR A 412 20.05 2.54 14.00
N GLN A 413 19.81 1.62 14.94
CA GLN A 413 18.51 1.50 15.58
C GLN A 413 18.39 2.53 16.71
N VAL A 414 17.47 3.46 16.57
CA VAL A 414 17.30 4.61 17.48
C VAL A 414 15.87 4.70 18.01
N LYS A 415 15.65 5.52 19.03
CA LYS A 415 14.29 5.80 19.52
C LYS A 415 13.50 6.63 18.51
N LEU A 416 12.20 6.37 18.44
CA LEU A 416 11.24 7.15 17.68
C LEU A 416 10.28 7.86 18.64
N TYR A 417 10.22 9.19 18.53
CA TYR A 417 9.24 10.01 19.22
C TYR A 417 8.22 10.60 18.24
N CYS A 418 6.99 10.74 18.72
CA CYS A 418 5.86 11.31 18.01
C CYS A 418 5.36 12.59 18.71
N GLY A 419 4.63 13.44 17.99
CA GLY A 419 4.08 14.70 18.51
C GLY A 419 5.15 15.67 18.99
N GLY A 420 6.19 15.89 18.18
CA GLY A 420 7.28 16.81 18.51
C GLY A 420 8.15 16.39 19.69
N GLY A 421 8.14 15.10 20.06
CA GLY A 421 8.98 14.57 21.15
C GLY A 421 8.20 14.14 22.39
N THR A 422 6.87 14.25 22.37
CA THR A 422 6.02 14.07 23.56
C THR A 422 5.63 12.62 23.82
N VAL A 423 5.64 11.76 22.79
CA VAL A 423 5.20 10.35 22.90
C VAL A 423 6.30 9.41 22.40
N ASP A 424 6.74 8.47 23.24
CA ASP A 424 7.63 7.38 22.84
C ASP A 424 6.85 6.39 21.96
N ALA A 425 7.20 6.30 20.68
CA ALA A 425 6.57 5.41 19.71
C ALA A 425 7.41 4.14 19.45
N GLY A 426 8.43 3.89 20.26
CA GLY A 426 9.30 2.72 20.16
C GLY A 426 10.60 3.01 19.40
N LYS A 427 10.92 2.15 18.43
CA LYS A 427 12.22 2.18 17.73
C LYS A 427 12.05 2.37 16.23
N THR A 428 13.04 3.02 15.62
CA THR A 428 13.17 3.18 14.18
C THR A 428 14.65 3.10 13.78
N TYR A 429 14.96 3.38 12.52
CA TYR A 429 16.32 3.38 12.00
C TYR A 429 16.68 4.74 11.40
N ALA A 430 17.95 5.13 11.55
CA ALA A 430 18.48 6.40 11.09
C ALA A 430 19.95 6.26 10.68
N ASN A 431 20.48 7.27 9.97
CA ASN A 431 21.91 7.31 9.60
C ASN A 431 22.82 8.01 10.63
N ASN A 432 22.26 8.37 11.77
CA ASN A 432 22.98 8.87 12.92
C ASN A 432 22.44 8.19 14.19
N ASN A 433 23.20 8.30 15.28
CA ASN A 433 22.83 7.69 16.56
C ASN A 433 21.91 8.62 17.39
N GLU A 434 21.08 9.41 16.73
CA GLU A 434 20.18 10.36 17.39
C GLU A 434 18.73 9.88 17.31
N ALA A 435 17.92 10.25 18.30
CA ALA A 435 16.50 9.92 18.29
C ALA A 435 15.78 10.65 17.15
N VAL A 436 14.87 9.96 16.47
CA VAL A 436 14.04 10.54 15.42
C VAL A 436 12.76 11.08 16.04
N THR A 437 12.42 12.33 15.72
CA THR A 437 11.16 12.96 16.14
C THR A 437 10.29 13.24 14.92
N LYS A 438 9.00 12.90 15.02
CA LYS A 438 7.99 13.17 14.00
C LYS A 438 6.76 13.82 14.62
N GLU A 439 6.01 14.56 13.82
CA GLU A 439 4.66 15.00 14.19
C GLU A 439 3.69 13.81 14.24
N HIS A 440 2.54 14.00 14.89
CA HIS A 440 1.47 13.01 14.86
C HIS A 440 0.98 12.80 13.42
N ASN A 441 1.08 11.58 12.92
CA ASN A 441 0.53 11.22 11.62
C ASN A 441 -0.95 10.87 11.78
N MET A 442 -1.81 11.87 11.69
CA MET A 442 -3.26 11.73 11.87
C MET A 442 -3.94 11.50 10.52
N PRO A 443 -4.91 10.57 10.40
CA PRO A 443 -5.69 10.40 9.18
C PRO A 443 -6.52 11.65 8.86
N GLU A 444 -6.86 11.84 7.59
CA GLU A 444 -7.66 12.98 7.12
C GLU A 444 -9.06 12.97 7.74
N THR A 445 -9.74 11.83 7.75
CA THR A 445 -11.09 11.65 8.29
C THR A 445 -11.08 10.93 9.64
N ALA A 446 -12.05 11.24 10.50
CA ALA A 446 -12.23 10.54 11.77
C ALA A 446 -13.12 9.29 11.60
N SER A 447 -12.85 8.24 12.38
CA SER A 447 -13.69 7.05 12.44
C SER A 447 -14.60 7.09 13.67
N PHE A 448 -15.85 6.63 13.53
CA PHE A 448 -16.78 6.60 14.65
C PHE A 448 -16.48 5.44 15.60
N ASN A 449 -16.27 5.74 16.88
CA ASN A 449 -16.13 4.75 17.94
C ASN A 449 -17.51 4.46 18.55
N SER A 450 -18.07 3.29 18.26
CA SER A 450 -19.42 2.91 18.70
C SER A 450 -19.55 2.69 20.22
N VAL A 451 -18.44 2.41 20.91
CA VAL A 451 -18.42 2.20 22.37
C VAL A 451 -18.42 3.54 23.09
N LYS A 452 -17.51 4.44 22.71
CA LYS A 452 -17.38 5.79 23.28
C LYS A 452 -18.42 6.78 22.73
N LYS A 453 -19.08 6.43 21.62
CA LYS A 453 -20.04 7.26 20.88
C LYS A 453 -19.45 8.62 20.51
N ILE A 454 -18.24 8.64 19.95
CA ILE A 454 -17.52 9.85 19.53
C ILE A 454 -16.71 9.52 18.28
N TYR A 455 -16.38 10.51 17.45
CA TYR A 455 -15.43 10.29 16.36
C TYR A 455 -13.99 10.38 16.90
N GLU A 456 -13.09 9.56 16.38
CA GLU A 456 -11.70 9.56 16.80
C GLU A 456 -10.74 9.43 15.62
N LYS A 457 -9.58 10.04 15.76
CA LYS A 457 -8.43 9.84 14.88
C LYS A 457 -7.31 9.21 15.71
N LEU A 458 -6.81 8.08 15.25
CA LEU A 458 -5.66 7.40 15.85
C LEU A 458 -4.40 7.73 15.03
N CYS A 459 -3.33 8.14 15.70
CA CYS A 459 -2.05 8.36 15.07
C CYS A 459 -1.55 7.06 14.40
N GLN A 460 -1.30 7.12 13.10
CA GLN A 460 -0.90 5.99 12.26
C GLN A 460 0.57 5.58 12.48
N THR A 461 1.37 6.41 13.15
CA THR A 461 2.72 6.03 13.60
C THR A 461 2.63 4.85 14.57
N LYS A 462 3.06 3.67 14.13
CA LYS A 462 3.10 2.44 14.95
C LYS A 462 3.78 2.72 16.29
N GLY A 463 3.17 2.27 17.37
CA GLY A 463 3.67 2.46 18.74
C GLY A 463 3.29 3.78 19.39
N CYS A 464 2.83 4.78 18.65
CA CYS A 464 2.45 6.07 19.24
C CYS A 464 1.18 5.98 20.10
N GLY A 465 0.13 5.33 19.62
CA GLY A 465 -1.12 5.14 20.37
C GLY A 465 -1.89 6.42 20.72
N LYS A 466 -1.47 7.60 20.22
CA LYS A 466 -2.17 8.86 20.46
C LYS A 466 -3.51 8.86 19.73
N THR A 467 -4.58 9.05 20.49
CA THR A 467 -5.94 9.28 19.99
C THR A 467 -6.34 10.74 20.22
N VAL A 468 -7.02 11.33 19.25
CA VAL A 468 -7.69 12.63 19.37
C VAL A 468 -9.17 12.45 19.00
N TYR A 469 -10.07 13.07 19.76
CA TYR A 469 -11.51 12.89 19.63
C TYR A 469 -12.18 14.10 18.99
N TYR A 470 -13.28 13.88 18.30
CA TYR A 470 -13.97 14.88 17.49
C TYR A 470 -15.48 14.73 17.55
N ALA A 471 -16.17 15.86 17.42
CA ALA A 471 -17.63 15.95 17.40
C ALA A 471 -18.25 15.60 16.04
N ASN A 472 -17.46 15.54 14.97
CA ASN A 472 -17.94 15.27 13.60
C ASN A 472 -17.02 14.33 12.82
N ALA A 473 -17.56 13.68 11.79
CA ALA A 473 -16.84 12.72 10.95
C ALA A 473 -15.66 13.37 10.19
N ALA A 474 -15.78 14.65 9.82
CA ALA A 474 -14.71 15.42 9.19
C ALA A 474 -13.49 15.62 10.12
N GLY A 475 -13.68 15.46 11.44
CA GLY A 475 -12.63 15.67 12.43
C GLY A 475 -12.11 17.11 12.47
N THR A 476 -13.03 18.09 12.34
CA THR A 476 -12.73 19.53 12.36
C THR A 476 -13.12 20.21 13.65
N ILE A 477 -13.97 19.57 14.47
CA ILE A 477 -14.39 20.07 15.78
C ILE A 477 -13.84 19.11 16.83
N GLU A 478 -12.73 19.48 17.46
CA GLU A 478 -12.07 18.66 18.48
C GLU A 478 -12.90 18.60 19.77
N ALA A 479 -12.96 17.41 20.36
CA ALA A 479 -13.66 17.13 21.60
C ALA A 479 -12.64 16.73 22.69
N THR A 480 -12.77 17.33 23.86
CA THR A 480 -11.92 17.06 25.02
C THR A 480 -12.59 15.99 25.91
N PRO A 481 -11.96 14.83 26.12
CA PRO A 481 -12.46 13.81 27.03
C PRO A 481 -12.26 14.21 28.50
N ASN A 482 -13.11 13.68 29.39
CA ASN A 482 -12.81 13.61 30.82
C ASN A 482 -11.69 12.58 31.10
N ALA A 483 -11.24 12.48 32.36
CA ALA A 483 -10.12 11.60 32.73
C ALA A 483 -10.38 10.10 32.45
N GLU A 484 -11.64 9.68 32.39
CA GLU A 484 -12.04 8.28 32.13
C GLU A 484 -12.39 8.03 30.66
N GLU A 485 -12.34 9.05 29.80
CA GLU A 485 -12.77 9.02 28.40
C GLU A 485 -14.21 8.52 28.18
N THR A 486 -15.09 8.83 29.13
CA THR A 486 -16.52 8.47 29.12
C THR A 486 -17.42 9.64 28.75
N GLU A 487 -16.95 10.88 28.94
CA GLU A 487 -17.69 12.10 28.62
C GLU A 487 -16.80 13.05 27.82
N PHE A 488 -17.42 13.76 26.86
CA PHE A 488 -16.72 14.63 25.93
C PHE A 488 -17.30 16.03 25.94
N THR A 489 -16.43 17.03 25.91
CA THR A 489 -16.77 18.45 25.86
C THR A 489 -16.22 19.10 24.60
N VAL A 490 -16.99 20.00 24.00
CA VAL A 490 -16.61 20.76 22.81
C VAL A 490 -16.73 22.23 23.15
N ALA A 491 -15.66 23.00 22.90
CA ALA A 491 -15.63 24.42 23.26
C ALA A 491 -16.68 25.23 22.49
N ASN A 492 -16.71 25.06 21.16
CA ASN A 492 -17.62 25.77 20.27
C ASN A 492 -18.23 24.81 19.25
N TYR A 493 -19.56 24.80 19.15
CA TYR A 493 -20.30 24.03 18.17
C TYR A 493 -21.28 24.93 17.38
N PRO A 494 -20.92 25.34 16.15
CA PRO A 494 -21.82 26.10 15.28
C PRO A 494 -22.73 25.16 14.48
N LEU A 495 -24.03 25.39 14.59
CA LEU A 495 -25.07 24.74 13.80
C LEU A 495 -25.76 25.78 12.91
N GLN A 496 -25.82 25.52 11.61
CA GLN A 496 -26.50 26.39 10.66
C GLN A 496 -27.75 25.69 10.15
N ASP A 497 -28.87 26.42 10.11
CA ASP A 497 -30.11 25.97 9.49
C ASP A 497 -29.86 25.56 8.03
N ALA A 498 -30.56 24.52 7.57
CA ALA A 498 -30.40 23.97 6.22
C ALA A 498 -29.01 23.38 5.91
N LYS A 499 -28.20 23.04 6.93
CA LYS A 499 -27.04 22.16 6.78
C LYS A 499 -27.33 20.75 7.27
N THR A 500 -26.77 19.78 6.56
CA THR A 500 -26.77 18.36 6.93
C THR A 500 -26.29 18.19 8.36
N TYR A 501 -27.01 17.39 9.14
CA TYR A 501 -26.69 17.11 10.54
C TYR A 501 -26.70 15.60 10.75
N ASP A 502 -25.53 15.00 10.56
CA ASP A 502 -25.30 13.57 10.62
C ASP A 502 -24.68 13.13 11.95
N ASN A 503 -24.82 13.95 12.99
CA ASN A 503 -24.13 13.75 14.25
C ASN A 503 -24.51 12.42 14.91
N GLN A 504 -23.52 11.53 15.01
CA GLN A 504 -23.60 10.29 15.78
C GLN A 504 -22.88 10.42 17.13
N ALA A 505 -22.16 11.52 17.36
CA ALA A 505 -21.36 11.74 18.55
C ALA A 505 -22.17 12.28 19.72
N VAL A 506 -21.80 11.84 20.93
CA VAL A 506 -22.36 12.29 22.21
C VAL A 506 -21.32 13.18 22.90
N PHE A 507 -21.62 14.48 22.98
CA PHE A 507 -20.75 15.48 23.61
C PHE A 507 -21.58 16.65 24.15
N THR A 508 -21.00 17.41 25.07
CA THR A 508 -21.57 18.69 25.54
C THR A 508 -20.82 19.85 24.92
N ALA A 509 -21.52 20.71 24.17
CA ALA A 509 -21.00 21.96 23.66
C ALA A 509 -21.12 23.06 24.73
N THR A 510 -20.00 23.61 25.18
CA THR A 510 -20.00 24.71 26.16
C THR A 510 -20.58 25.98 25.54
N ASP A 511 -20.18 26.29 24.30
CA ASP A 511 -20.76 27.36 23.49
C ASP A 511 -21.41 26.75 22.24
N PHE A 512 -22.74 26.83 22.16
CA PHE A 512 -23.52 26.30 21.05
C PHE A 512 -24.22 27.45 20.32
N THR A 513 -23.97 27.59 19.02
CA THR A 513 -24.56 28.66 18.21
C THR A 513 -25.47 28.06 17.14
N TYR A 514 -26.75 28.43 17.13
CA TYR A 514 -27.66 28.10 16.02
C TYR A 514 -28.05 29.34 15.23
N THR A 515 -27.97 29.26 13.90
CA THR A 515 -28.30 30.38 13.01
C THR A 515 -29.36 29.99 11.98
N ARG A 516 -30.39 30.83 11.81
CA ARG A 516 -31.46 30.65 10.80
C ARG A 516 -31.84 31.98 10.16
N THR A 517 -32.10 31.96 8.86
CA THR A 517 -32.64 33.11 8.10
C THR A 517 -34.03 32.81 7.57
N PHE A 518 -35.00 33.68 7.83
CA PHE A 518 -36.38 33.58 7.39
C PHE A 518 -36.62 34.44 6.15
N SER A 519 -37.48 33.97 5.23
CA SER A 519 -37.86 34.72 4.03
C SER A 519 -38.94 35.78 4.27
N ASN A 520 -39.75 35.61 5.32
CA ASN A 520 -40.83 36.51 5.73
C ASN A 520 -41.26 36.19 7.19
N THR A 521 -42.31 36.87 7.67
CA THR A 521 -42.85 36.70 9.03
C THR A 521 -43.94 35.62 9.13
N ASN A 522 -44.10 34.73 8.14
CA ASN A 522 -45.07 33.64 8.19
C ASN A 522 -44.55 32.48 9.06
N TRP A 523 -45.47 31.63 9.49
CA TRP A 523 -45.12 30.39 10.18
C TRP A 523 -44.39 29.44 9.23
N THR A 524 -43.29 28.87 9.72
CA THR A 524 -42.52 27.81 9.07
C THR A 524 -42.21 26.73 10.11
N THR A 525 -41.88 25.53 9.67
CA THR A 525 -41.53 24.45 10.58
C THR A 525 -40.14 24.68 11.17
N TRP A 526 -39.92 24.11 12.35
CA TRP A 526 -38.67 24.13 13.10
C TRP A 526 -38.46 22.75 13.69
N TYR A 527 -37.42 22.06 13.21
CA TYR A 527 -37.02 20.72 13.65
C TYR A 527 -35.52 20.74 13.85
N VAL A 528 -35.09 20.76 15.12
CA VAL A 528 -33.68 20.96 15.49
C VAL A 528 -33.20 19.91 16.48
N PRO A 529 -31.88 19.61 16.51
CA PRO A 529 -31.32 18.56 17.35
C PRO A 529 -30.97 19.04 18.76
N PHE A 530 -31.59 20.10 19.27
CA PHE A 530 -31.29 20.62 20.61
C PHE A 530 -32.54 21.06 21.33
N GLU A 531 -32.51 21.00 22.65
CA GLU A 531 -33.58 21.54 23.48
C GLU A 531 -33.46 23.07 23.56
N LEU A 532 -34.59 23.76 23.52
CA LEU A 532 -34.63 25.21 23.63
C LEU A 532 -35.62 25.64 24.71
N LYS A 533 -35.10 26.20 25.81
CA LYS A 533 -35.93 26.88 26.79
C LYS A 533 -36.33 28.27 26.29
N LEU A 534 -37.63 28.51 26.17
CA LEU A 534 -38.17 29.78 25.71
C LEU A 534 -38.01 30.87 26.79
N THR A 535 -37.11 31.82 26.54
CA THR A 535 -36.87 32.98 27.41
C THR A 535 -37.69 34.20 26.95
N PRO A 536 -37.87 35.22 27.81
CA PRO A 536 -38.51 36.48 27.41
C PRO A 536 -37.87 37.09 26.15
N GLU A 537 -36.54 37.05 26.06
CA GLU A 537 -35.81 37.60 24.92
C GLU A 537 -36.13 36.85 23.62
N ILE A 538 -36.11 35.51 23.64
CA ILE A 538 -36.45 34.70 22.48
C ILE A 538 -37.90 34.96 22.07
N CYS A 539 -38.83 34.93 23.03
CA CYS A 539 -40.26 35.14 22.77
C CYS A 539 -40.61 36.56 22.30
N SER A 540 -39.75 37.55 22.55
CA SER A 540 -39.94 38.92 22.04
C SER A 540 -39.67 39.05 20.54
N LYS A 541 -38.80 38.19 19.99
CA LYS A 541 -38.37 38.20 18.58
C LYS A 541 -39.02 37.09 17.75
N PHE A 542 -39.35 35.96 18.38
CA PHE A 542 -39.83 34.76 17.71
C PHE A 542 -41.04 34.15 18.44
N ALA A 543 -42.05 33.75 17.67
CA ALA A 543 -43.20 33.01 18.18
C ALA A 543 -43.06 31.54 17.81
N PHE A 544 -43.37 30.65 18.75
CA PHE A 544 -43.31 29.20 18.58
C PHE A 544 -44.68 28.57 18.82
N SER A 545 -44.96 27.47 18.12
CA SER A 545 -46.19 26.72 18.28
C SER A 545 -45.97 25.23 18.08
N ARG A 546 -46.62 24.38 18.89
CA ARG A 546 -46.63 22.94 18.70
C ARG A 546 -47.90 22.55 17.95
N ILE A 547 -47.75 21.77 16.89
CA ILE A 547 -48.91 21.20 16.18
C ILE A 547 -49.64 20.26 17.13
N ASN A 548 -50.95 20.46 17.24
CA ASN A 548 -51.83 19.62 18.06
C ASN A 548 -52.64 18.67 17.19
N ASN A 549 -53.32 19.20 16.17
CA ASN A 549 -54.19 18.43 15.31
C ASN A 549 -54.27 19.05 13.90
N VAL A 550 -54.71 18.27 12.91
CA VAL A 550 -55.01 18.76 11.56
C VAL A 550 -56.42 18.32 11.20
N HIS A 551 -57.26 19.30 10.91
CA HIS A 551 -58.66 19.11 10.56
C HIS A 551 -58.86 19.36 9.07
N GLN A 552 -59.59 18.46 8.44
CA GLN A 552 -60.15 18.66 7.11
C GLN A 552 -61.64 18.96 7.27
N TYR A 553 -62.11 19.99 6.59
CA TYR A 553 -63.51 20.37 6.52
C TYR A 553 -63.96 20.20 5.08
N ASP A 554 -65.13 19.60 4.94
CA ASP A 554 -65.96 19.65 3.76
C ASP A 554 -67.02 20.72 4.03
N THR A 555 -66.76 21.96 3.60
CA THR A 555 -67.64 23.09 3.91
C THR A 555 -68.88 23.14 3.02
N ASN A 556 -68.92 22.32 1.96
CA ASN A 556 -70.03 22.21 1.01
C ASN A 556 -70.82 20.88 1.10
N ASP A 557 -70.45 20.00 2.04
CA ASP A 557 -71.07 18.70 2.31
C ASP A 557 -71.14 17.78 1.07
N ASP A 558 -70.16 17.87 0.15
CA ASP A 558 -70.14 17.09 -1.11
C ASP A 558 -69.45 15.71 -0.99
N GLY A 559 -68.93 15.41 0.20
CA GLY A 559 -68.15 14.22 0.51
C GLY A 559 -66.64 14.39 0.32
N ASN A 560 -66.16 15.55 -0.16
CA ASN A 560 -64.75 15.87 -0.35
C ASN A 560 -64.34 17.09 0.50
N ALA A 561 -63.24 16.95 1.24
CA ALA A 561 -62.72 18.07 2.01
C ALA A 561 -62.20 19.22 1.11
N ASP A 562 -62.74 20.43 1.31
CA ASP A 562 -62.35 21.64 0.59
C ASP A 562 -61.45 22.58 1.42
N LYS A 563 -61.35 22.37 2.74
CA LYS A 563 -60.57 23.21 3.65
C LYS A 563 -59.73 22.39 4.64
N THR A 564 -58.49 22.81 4.87
CA THR A 564 -57.61 22.20 5.88
C THR A 564 -57.18 23.25 6.91
N VAL A 565 -57.27 22.90 8.20
CA VAL A 565 -56.84 23.74 9.33
C VAL A 565 -55.88 22.96 10.20
N VAL A 566 -54.73 23.55 10.49
CA VAL A 566 -53.81 23.05 11.50
C VAL A 566 -54.14 23.73 12.81
N GLU A 567 -54.48 22.93 13.81
CA GLU A 567 -54.62 23.38 15.19
C GLU A 567 -53.27 23.24 15.89
N SER A 568 -52.91 24.28 16.62
CA SER A 568 -51.65 24.32 17.34
C SER A 568 -51.80 25.01 18.69
N PHE A 569 -50.92 24.63 19.62
CA PHE A 569 -50.77 25.31 20.91
C PHE A 569 -49.61 26.27 20.82
N ARG A 570 -49.81 27.51 21.26
CA ARG A 570 -48.72 28.46 21.40
C ARG A 570 -47.77 27.96 22.48
N GLN A 571 -46.48 28.00 22.17
CA GLN A 571 -45.42 27.74 23.15
C GLN A 571 -45.03 29.10 23.74
N THR A 572 -45.09 29.21 25.06
CA THR A 572 -44.88 30.46 25.78
C THR A 572 -43.60 30.41 26.62
N GLU A 573 -43.23 31.55 27.20
CA GLU A 573 -42.07 31.66 28.09
C GLU A 573 -42.09 30.56 29.18
N GLY A 574 -40.92 29.98 29.44
CA GLY A 574 -40.73 28.93 30.44
C GLY A 574 -40.94 27.51 29.90
N VAL A 575 -41.56 27.34 28.74
CA VAL A 575 -41.65 26.06 28.03
C VAL A 575 -40.28 25.67 27.47
N THR A 576 -39.90 24.39 27.62
CA THR A 576 -38.73 23.80 26.95
C THR A 576 -39.19 23.02 25.72
N LEU A 577 -38.77 23.49 24.55
CA LEU A 577 -38.94 22.77 23.29
C LEU A 577 -37.97 21.59 23.25
N LYS A 578 -38.47 20.41 22.91
CA LYS A 578 -37.68 19.17 22.89
C LYS A 578 -36.86 19.07 21.60
N ALA A 579 -35.66 18.53 21.71
CA ALA A 579 -34.85 18.16 20.55
C ALA A 579 -35.56 17.11 19.68
N ASN A 580 -35.28 17.10 18.37
CA ASN A 580 -35.82 16.16 17.39
C ASN A 580 -37.37 16.09 17.42
N TYR A 581 -38.02 17.22 17.66
CA TYR A 581 -39.48 17.36 17.67
C TYR A 581 -39.92 18.53 16.77
N PRO A 582 -40.96 18.37 15.92
CA PRO A 582 -41.40 19.40 14.99
C PRO A 582 -42.24 20.45 15.72
N TYR A 583 -41.81 21.70 15.58
CA TYR A 583 -42.56 22.89 15.99
C TYR A 583 -42.81 23.77 14.77
N LEU A 584 -43.66 24.76 14.93
CA LEU A 584 -43.77 25.91 14.05
C LEU A 584 -43.07 27.08 14.72
N VAL A 585 -42.37 27.89 13.93
CA VAL A 585 -41.73 29.13 14.37
C VAL A 585 -42.01 30.23 13.36
N LYS A 586 -42.06 31.48 13.84
CA LYS A 586 -42.01 32.66 12.98
C LYS A 586 -41.32 33.83 13.66
N PRO A 587 -40.71 34.73 12.87
CA PRO A 587 -40.35 36.08 13.33
C PRO A 587 -41.59 36.86 13.77
N VAL A 588 -41.44 37.67 14.82
CA VAL A 588 -42.49 38.58 15.30
C VAL A 588 -42.59 39.81 14.38
N SER A 589 -41.46 40.26 13.82
CA SER A 589 -41.38 41.40 12.91
C SER A 589 -40.38 41.19 11.76
N GLU A 590 -40.40 42.06 10.74
CA GLU A 590 -39.44 42.03 9.62
C GLU A 590 -37.99 42.32 10.06
N SER A 591 -37.77 42.98 11.19
CA SER A 591 -36.41 43.15 11.74
C SER A 591 -35.86 41.86 12.38
N ASP A 592 -36.71 40.87 12.64
CA ASP A 592 -36.33 39.60 13.29
C ASP A 592 -36.12 38.45 12.28
N LEU A 593 -35.97 38.74 10.99
CA LEU A 593 -35.77 37.69 9.96
C LEU A 593 -34.49 36.88 10.13
N ASN A 594 -33.56 37.31 10.99
CA ASN A 594 -32.31 36.59 11.29
C ASN A 594 -32.32 36.12 12.74
N MET A 595 -32.38 34.80 12.94
CA MET A 595 -32.27 34.16 14.24
C MET A 595 -30.83 33.74 14.51
N VAL A 596 -30.29 34.17 15.65
CA VAL A 596 -29.04 33.68 16.21
C VAL A 596 -29.32 33.30 17.66
N LEU A 597 -29.19 32.01 17.98
CA LEU A 597 -29.33 31.49 19.33
C LEU A 597 -27.94 31.12 19.86
N ASN A 598 -27.53 31.80 20.92
CA ASN A 598 -26.31 31.47 21.66
C ASN A 598 -26.72 30.75 22.95
N LEU A 599 -26.41 29.47 23.01
CA LEU A 599 -26.79 28.58 24.10
C LEU A 599 -25.54 28.04 24.77
N SER A 600 -25.64 27.70 26.05
CA SER A 600 -24.53 27.15 26.82
C SER A 600 -24.83 25.75 27.32
N ASN A 601 -23.80 24.90 27.34
CA ASN A 601 -23.87 23.51 27.82
C ASN A 601 -24.97 22.70 27.12
N VAL A 602 -25.06 22.83 25.80
CA VAL A 602 -26.01 22.07 24.99
C VAL A 602 -25.42 20.70 24.69
N GLN A 603 -26.19 19.65 24.91
CA GLN A 603 -25.89 18.32 24.40
C GLN A 603 -26.76 18.07 23.17
N PRO A 604 -26.22 18.22 21.94
CA PRO A 604 -27.00 17.97 20.73
C PRO A 604 -27.46 16.51 20.69
N ALA A 605 -28.73 16.30 20.34
CA ALA A 605 -29.29 14.98 20.14
C ALA A 605 -28.65 14.30 18.93
N LEU A 606 -28.61 12.97 18.95
CA LEU A 606 -28.18 12.19 17.80
C LEU A 606 -29.08 12.48 16.59
N ALA A 607 -28.50 12.42 15.40
CA ALA A 607 -29.25 12.41 14.17
C ALA A 607 -30.09 11.12 14.12
N GLU A 608 -31.40 11.25 14.24
CA GLU A 608 -32.34 10.13 14.26
C GLU A 608 -33.49 10.44 13.30
N ALA A 609 -33.83 9.47 12.45
CA ALA A 609 -35.10 9.50 11.75
C ALA A 609 -36.21 9.30 12.78
N LYS A 610 -37.00 10.35 13.05
CA LYS A 610 -38.17 10.25 13.92
C LYS A 610 -39.44 10.56 13.14
N SER A 611 -40.39 9.63 13.23
CA SER A 611 -41.78 9.86 12.89
C SER A 611 -42.55 10.28 14.15
N ILE A 612 -43.22 11.42 14.11
CA ILE A 612 -44.17 11.80 15.16
C ILE A 612 -45.58 11.67 14.61
N ASP A 613 -46.35 10.81 15.28
CA ASP A 613 -47.74 10.57 14.99
C ASP A 613 -48.58 11.68 15.62
N CYS A 614 -49.17 12.54 14.78
CA CYS A 614 -50.29 13.38 15.18
C CYS A 614 -51.57 12.67 14.74
N GLN A 615 -52.48 12.40 15.67
CA GLN A 615 -53.73 11.69 15.39
C GLN A 615 -54.91 12.67 15.35
N SER A 616 -55.65 12.65 14.25
CA SER A 616 -57.08 12.96 14.25
C SER A 616 -57.86 11.63 14.32
N VAL A 617 -59.16 11.68 14.61
CA VAL A 617 -60.00 10.47 14.69
C VAL A 617 -60.08 9.72 13.35
N ASP A 618 -59.96 10.44 12.23
CA ASP A 618 -60.12 9.90 10.88
C ASP A 618 -58.79 9.72 10.12
N TYR A 619 -57.69 10.34 10.59
CA TYR A 619 -56.41 10.34 9.87
C TYR A 619 -55.21 10.28 10.82
N LYS A 620 -54.19 9.51 10.39
CA LYS A 620 -52.88 9.44 11.03
C LYS A 620 -51.89 10.30 10.24
N TYR A 621 -51.36 11.34 10.87
CA TYR A 621 -50.34 12.18 10.27
C TYR A 621 -48.98 11.79 10.81
N MET A 622 -48.05 11.43 9.92
CA MET A 622 -46.67 11.14 10.30
C MET A 622 -45.77 12.30 9.87
N PHE A 623 -45.19 13.00 10.85
CA PHE A 623 -44.11 13.94 10.59
C PHE A 623 -42.79 13.19 10.65
N THR A 624 -42.19 12.92 9.49
CA THR A 624 -40.86 12.33 9.38
C THR A 624 -39.83 13.41 9.11
N GLY A 625 -38.78 13.47 9.92
CA GLY A 625 -37.61 14.32 9.68
C GLY A 625 -36.33 13.50 9.73
N THR A 626 -35.43 13.75 8.76
CA THR A 626 -34.01 13.39 8.77
C THR A 626 -33.21 14.64 8.40
N TYR A 627 -31.89 14.60 8.59
CA TYR A 627 -31.00 15.74 8.39
C TYR A 627 -30.03 15.47 7.21
N ASP A 628 -30.54 15.41 5.97
CA ASP A 628 -29.77 15.03 4.77
C ASP A 628 -29.53 16.20 3.76
N GLU A 629 -28.44 16.18 2.99
CA GLU A 629 -28.12 17.20 1.97
C GLU A 629 -29.02 17.07 0.72
N MET A 630 -29.38 18.18 0.05
CA MET A 630 -29.95 18.16 -1.31
C MET A 630 -29.01 18.86 -2.30
N ASP A 631 -28.77 18.23 -3.45
CA ASP A 631 -28.22 18.90 -4.63
C ASP A 631 -29.30 19.76 -5.31
N GLU A 632 -28.92 20.96 -5.74
CA GLU A 632 -29.79 21.92 -6.43
C GLU A 632 -30.56 21.30 -7.62
N SER A 633 -31.90 21.29 -7.54
CA SER A 633 -32.83 21.64 -8.63
C SER A 633 -34.27 21.35 -8.17
N GLY A 634 -35.27 22.21 -8.33
CA GLY A 634 -35.30 23.54 -8.89
C GLY A 634 -36.61 24.21 -8.51
N ALA A 635 -36.66 25.53 -8.75
CA ALA A 635 -37.90 26.28 -8.75
C ALA A 635 -38.82 25.77 -9.90
N THR A 636 -39.64 24.76 -9.63
CA THR A 636 -40.80 24.43 -10.47
C THR A 636 -42.05 24.20 -9.61
N LEU A 637 -43.20 24.41 -10.26
CA LEU A 637 -44.59 24.60 -9.80
C LEU A 637 -45.22 23.64 -8.76
N TYR A 638 -44.47 22.79 -8.05
CA TYR A 638 -45.02 21.79 -7.13
C TYR A 638 -44.47 21.96 -5.71
N ASP A 639 -45.38 22.15 -4.74
CA ASP A 639 -45.08 22.32 -3.32
C ASP A 639 -44.42 21.06 -2.71
N PRO A 640 -43.51 21.22 -1.71
CA PRO A 640 -42.75 20.09 -1.15
C PRO A 640 -43.64 19.07 -0.45
N TYR A 641 -44.75 19.48 0.17
CA TYR A 641 -45.65 18.56 0.89
C TYR A 641 -47.05 18.59 0.29
N THR A 642 -47.54 17.43 -0.15
CA THR A 642 -48.93 17.24 -0.57
C THR A 642 -49.66 16.40 0.46
N LEU A 643 -50.80 16.90 0.96
CA LEU A 643 -51.72 16.12 1.79
C LEU A 643 -52.59 15.27 0.87
N TYR A 644 -52.36 13.97 0.87
CA TYR A 644 -53.11 13.00 0.09
C TYR A 644 -54.46 12.72 0.75
N THR A 645 -55.39 12.20 -0.04
CA THR A 645 -56.76 11.87 0.37
C THR A 645 -56.83 10.75 1.40
N ASP A 646 -55.74 10.00 1.62
CA ASP A 646 -55.60 9.00 2.68
C ASP A 646 -55.08 9.59 4.00
N GLY A 647 -54.94 10.92 4.08
CA GLY A 647 -54.41 11.64 5.23
C GLY A 647 -52.90 11.62 5.35
N THR A 648 -52.19 11.00 4.41
CA THR A 648 -50.72 11.02 4.39
C THR A 648 -50.21 12.32 3.80
N TRP A 649 -49.25 12.95 4.47
CA TRP A 649 -48.42 13.96 3.83
C TRP A 649 -47.31 13.22 3.10
N GLN A 650 -47.30 13.22 1.75
CA GLN A 650 -46.13 12.73 1.01
C GLN A 650 -45.41 13.91 0.34
N HIS A 651 -44.10 13.76 0.29
CA HIS A 651 -43.18 14.72 -0.27
C HIS A 651 -42.64 14.19 -1.60
N TYR A 652 -42.49 15.03 -2.61
CA TYR A 652 -42.12 14.59 -3.97
C TYR A 652 -40.60 14.53 -4.23
N HIS A 653 -39.74 14.94 -3.27
CA HIS A 653 -38.27 14.89 -3.37
C HIS A 653 -37.60 14.39 -2.06
N SER A 654 -36.28 14.31 -1.94
CA SER A 654 -35.64 14.15 -0.61
C SER A 654 -35.69 15.50 0.14
N LEU A 655 -35.56 15.50 1.46
CA LEU A 655 -35.77 16.68 2.32
C LEU A 655 -34.50 17.54 2.43
N GLU A 656 -34.61 18.87 2.60
CA GLU A 656 -33.52 19.65 3.20
C GLU A 656 -33.62 19.65 4.74
N PRO A 657 -32.50 19.63 5.48
CA PRO A 657 -32.50 19.60 6.94
C PRO A 657 -33.04 20.90 7.51
N MET A 658 -33.79 20.84 8.62
CA MET A 658 -34.21 22.03 9.41
C MET A 658 -35.15 23.03 8.70
N ARG A 659 -35.60 22.74 7.47
CA ARG A 659 -36.51 23.59 6.69
C ARG A 659 -37.71 22.76 6.25
N HIS A 660 -38.87 22.97 6.87
CA HIS A 660 -40.13 22.66 6.19
C HIS A 660 -40.91 23.95 5.96
N TYR A 661 -41.38 24.13 4.73
CA TYR A 661 -42.38 25.13 4.41
C TYR A 661 -43.75 24.49 4.55
N LEU A 662 -44.37 24.72 5.70
CA LEU A 662 -45.82 24.74 5.76
C LEU A 662 -46.21 26.20 5.55
N THR A 663 -46.61 26.59 4.34
CA THR A 663 -47.11 27.95 4.10
C THR A 663 -48.46 28.09 4.76
N ILE A 664 -48.44 28.59 6.00
CA ILE A 664 -49.66 28.83 6.76
C ILE A 664 -49.96 30.32 6.81
N SER A 665 -51.07 30.72 6.23
CA SER A 665 -51.64 32.06 6.42
C SER A 665 -52.38 32.16 7.75
N SER A 666 -52.17 33.25 8.49
CA SER A 666 -53.01 33.57 9.66
C SER A 666 -54.47 33.78 9.24
N ARG A 667 -55.43 33.60 10.17
CA ARG A 667 -56.87 33.84 9.95
C ARG A 667 -57.20 35.22 9.35
N ASN A 668 -56.29 36.20 9.45
CA ASN A 668 -56.50 37.59 9.03
C ASN A 668 -55.70 38.00 7.78
N ALA A 669 -55.03 37.07 7.08
CA ALA A 669 -54.31 37.40 5.85
C ALA A 669 -55.30 37.55 4.67
N THR A 670 -55.29 38.70 3.99
CA THR A 670 -56.04 38.92 2.75
C THR A 670 -55.54 37.98 1.66
N THR A 671 -56.45 37.22 1.06
CA THR A 671 -56.18 36.30 -0.05
C THR A 671 -55.69 37.06 -1.29
N SER A 672 -54.50 36.74 -1.76
CA SER A 672 -54.05 37.13 -3.11
C SER A 672 -54.68 36.18 -4.12
N THR A 673 -55.29 36.74 -5.17
CA THR A 673 -56.08 36.01 -6.18
C THR A 673 -55.25 35.38 -7.30
N THR A 674 -53.92 35.38 -7.18
CA THR A 674 -53.04 34.75 -8.18
C THR A 674 -51.97 33.88 -7.52
N ALA A 675 -52.37 32.69 -7.09
CA ALA A 675 -51.52 31.49 -7.04
C ALA A 675 -52.39 30.26 -6.78
N PHE A 676 -52.07 29.14 -7.42
CA PHE A 676 -52.64 27.80 -7.18
C PHE A 676 -52.31 27.23 -5.78
N MET A 677 -52.07 28.08 -4.77
CA MET A 677 -51.70 27.73 -3.40
C MET A 677 -52.96 27.50 -2.56
N ARG A 678 -53.18 26.28 -2.03
CA ARG A 678 -54.07 26.13 -0.87
C ARG A 678 -53.30 26.60 0.37
N SER A 679 -53.50 27.85 0.76
CA SER A 679 -53.03 28.35 2.06
C SER A 679 -53.76 27.58 3.17
N ILE A 680 -53.01 26.82 3.97
CA ILE A 680 -53.56 26.10 5.13
C ILE A 680 -53.74 27.10 6.26
N LEU A 681 -54.86 27.05 6.96
CA LEU A 681 -55.11 27.97 8.07
C LEU A 681 -54.50 27.42 9.36
N LEU A 682 -53.74 28.23 10.09
CA LEU A 682 -53.32 27.89 11.47
C LEU A 682 -54.31 28.52 12.43
N SER A 683 -54.88 27.66 13.27
CA SER A 683 -55.67 28.06 14.42
C SER A 683 -54.86 27.81 15.67
N VAL A 684 -54.37 28.88 16.30
CA VAL A 684 -53.74 28.81 17.62
C VAL A 684 -54.86 28.77 18.64
N ILE A 685 -55.11 27.60 19.21
CA ILE A 685 -56.30 27.32 20.03
C ILE A 685 -56.09 27.58 21.53
N GLY A 686 -54.88 27.90 21.94
CA GLY A 686 -54.54 28.25 23.32
C GLY A 686 -53.03 28.25 23.56
N ASP A 687 -52.65 28.49 24.81
CA ASP A 687 -51.27 28.37 25.28
C ASP A 687 -51.09 27.02 25.98
N GLU A 688 -49.91 26.41 25.91
CA GLU A 688 -49.67 25.02 26.37
C GLU A 688 -49.99 24.77 27.86
N ASN A 689 -50.08 25.82 28.68
CA ASN A 689 -50.47 25.73 30.09
C ASN A 689 -51.99 25.58 30.31
N ALA A 690 -52.82 25.67 29.26
CA ALA A 690 -54.27 25.55 29.35
C ALA A 690 -54.71 24.08 29.30
N THR A 691 -55.12 23.51 30.44
CA THR A 691 -55.56 22.10 30.58
C THR A 691 -57.06 21.87 30.34
N GLY A 692 -57.72 22.66 29.48
CA GLY A 692 -59.17 22.57 29.24
C GLY A 692 -59.57 22.60 27.77
N ILE A 693 -60.64 21.88 27.41
CA ILE A 693 -61.27 21.93 26.07
C ILE A 693 -61.68 23.37 25.78
N VAL A 694 -61.03 24.00 24.80
CA VAL A 694 -61.31 25.37 24.39
C VAL A 694 -62.55 25.40 23.49
N LYS A 695 -63.45 26.36 23.73
CA LYS A 695 -64.73 26.56 23.02
C LYS A 695 -64.44 27.09 21.60
N ILE A 696 -64.56 26.26 20.56
CA ILE A 696 -64.18 26.65 19.17
C ILE A 696 -65.37 27.13 18.29
N TYR A 697 -66.63 27.08 18.74
CA TYR A 697 -67.79 27.35 17.87
C TYR A 697 -68.93 28.19 18.49
N ASP A 698 -69.70 28.82 17.58
CA ASP A 698 -70.90 29.66 17.78
C ASP A 698 -72.12 28.85 18.31
N GLU A 699 -72.99 29.51 19.08
CA GLU A 699 -73.89 28.88 20.06
C GLU A 699 -75.10 28.14 19.47
N GLU A 700 -75.52 28.44 18.23
CA GLU A 700 -76.79 27.90 17.69
C GLU A 700 -76.72 26.47 17.16
N ARG A 701 -75.59 26.02 16.61
CA ARG A 701 -75.45 24.65 16.05
C ARG A 701 -75.27 23.57 17.12
N ARG A 702 -74.69 23.90 18.28
CA ARG A 702 -74.29 22.93 19.32
C ARG A 702 -75.38 22.52 20.30
N ALA A 703 -76.50 23.23 20.38
CA ALA A 703 -77.59 22.93 21.32
C ALA A 703 -78.38 21.63 21.02
N LYS A 704 -77.99 20.88 19.98
CA LYS A 704 -78.70 19.66 19.52
C LYS A 704 -77.78 18.48 19.18
N GLU A 705 -76.48 18.57 19.47
CA GLU A 705 -75.48 17.60 19.02
C GLU A 705 -74.70 16.98 20.19
N THR A 706 -74.41 15.68 20.10
CA THR A 706 -73.58 14.94 21.06
C THR A 706 -72.12 14.98 20.61
N TYR A 707 -71.17 15.14 21.52
CA TYR A 707 -69.73 15.09 21.25
C TYR A 707 -69.03 14.06 22.15
N ASP A 708 -67.83 13.58 21.84
CA ASP A 708 -67.01 12.84 22.81
C ASP A 708 -66.10 13.78 23.63
N LEU A 709 -65.33 13.20 24.56
CA LEU A 709 -64.38 13.95 25.40
C LEU A 709 -63.18 14.52 24.61
N GLY A 710 -62.95 14.07 23.37
CA GLY A 710 -61.97 14.64 22.44
C GLY A 710 -62.53 15.79 21.59
N GLY A 711 -63.81 16.14 21.77
CA GLY A 711 -64.47 17.23 21.04
C GLY A 711 -65.07 16.84 19.68
N ARG A 712 -65.14 15.55 19.34
CA ARG A 712 -65.74 15.03 18.09
C ARG A 712 -67.25 14.95 18.18
N ARG A 713 -67.99 15.44 17.18
CA ARG A 713 -69.45 15.26 17.06
C ARG A 713 -69.78 13.79 16.79
N ILE A 714 -70.67 13.21 17.59
CA ILE A 714 -71.15 11.84 17.46
C ILE A 714 -72.55 11.88 16.82
N PRO A 715 -72.74 11.26 15.64
CA PRO A 715 -74.04 11.15 15.00
C PRO A 715 -75.07 10.51 15.94
N ALA A 716 -76.32 10.98 15.88
CA ALA A 716 -77.39 10.41 16.67
C ALA A 716 -77.60 8.93 16.30
N GLY A 717 -77.54 8.04 17.29
CA GLY A 717 -77.66 6.59 17.10
C GLY A 717 -76.32 5.85 16.95
N SER A 718 -75.20 6.56 16.85
CA SER A 718 -73.85 5.98 16.79
C SER A 718 -73.12 5.98 18.14
N GLN A 719 -73.79 6.43 19.21
CA GLN A 719 -73.23 6.41 20.55
C GLN A 719 -73.10 4.96 21.06
N ARG A 720 -71.90 4.59 21.50
CA ARG A 720 -71.62 3.33 22.22
C ARG A 720 -71.53 3.63 23.72
N ASN A 721 -71.25 2.62 24.53
CA ASN A 721 -71.07 2.81 25.96
C ASN A 721 -69.87 3.73 26.22
N GLY A 722 -70.10 4.90 26.81
CA GLY A 722 -69.05 5.89 26.96
C GLY A 722 -69.53 7.26 27.45
N PHE A 723 -68.56 8.12 27.72
CA PHE A 723 -68.79 9.50 28.11
C PHE A 723 -68.84 10.41 26.88
N TYR A 724 -69.85 11.27 26.87
CA TYR A 724 -70.13 12.21 25.81
C TYR A 724 -70.45 13.60 26.38
N ILE A 725 -70.46 14.62 25.55
CA ILE A 725 -70.84 15.99 25.88
C ILE A 725 -72.06 16.33 25.03
N GLU A 726 -73.21 16.57 25.66
CA GLU A 726 -74.43 17.01 24.99
C GLU A 726 -74.91 18.29 25.68
N ASN A 727 -75.12 19.37 24.93
CA ASN A 727 -75.47 20.70 25.47
C ASN A 727 -74.50 21.21 26.55
N GLY A 728 -73.20 20.96 26.35
CA GLY A 728 -72.15 21.41 27.26
C GLY A 728 -72.08 20.66 28.59
N LYS A 729 -72.84 19.56 28.75
CA LYS A 729 -72.80 18.70 29.94
C LYS A 729 -72.27 17.32 29.58
N VAL A 730 -71.41 16.78 30.44
CA VAL A 730 -70.95 15.39 30.32
C VAL A 730 -72.12 14.47 30.65
N ILE A 731 -72.45 13.59 29.71
CA ILE A 731 -73.42 12.52 29.86
C ILE A 731 -72.72 11.19 29.67
N TYR A 732 -73.17 10.17 30.38
CA TYR A 732 -72.73 8.80 30.17
C TYR A 732 -73.87 8.05 29.46
N LYS A 733 -73.63 7.57 28.24
CA LYS A 733 -74.57 6.66 27.57
C LYS A 733 -74.08 5.24 27.80
N LYS A 734 -75.00 4.39 28.24
CA LYS A 734 -74.75 3.03 28.74
C LYS A 734 -75.29 2.00 27.78
#